data_AF-A0A4Q2DA37-F1
#
_entry.id   AF-A0A4Q2DA37-F1
#
_cell.length_a   1.000
_cell.length_b   1.000
_cell.length_c   1.000
_cell.angle_alpha   90.00
_cell.angle_beta   90.00
_cell.angle_gamma   90.00
#
_symmetry.space_group_name_H-M   'P 1'
#
loop_
_entity.id
_entity.type
_entity.pdbx_description
1 polymer ?
#
loop_
_entity_poly.entity_id
_entity_poly.type
_entity_poly.pdbx_seq_one_letter_code
_entity_poly.pdbx_strand_id
1 'polypeptide(L)'
;MESTAATPTVEDMQKILLPEIVEGARASSIPHLEELCERMKGPGPECYTIDILDIHLTYLKPPKESPSQHEVNLAYQSLMNLTDVEKWCIKHPSLREATARRIRDSLEGIIFWIYGIQAIPGRWTIQILTLDTPRRLELYEQCARAFYTLHGVHDVLYQACLHNVLAQEMCIGWWVMTYCDGAPYYPYGHPSRPDKPDHQMVDTVTQLFWSTVKGNPRIIANKIMEGSVCSPEAFVGRTLERMRVLTILHELEHLSLAHPETIELSCIQCILLITDSLIQADLNMAVLFMRADAQVVYAAVLSETSDRLCAQRPTERSEIEIRSRNLMDVLLYSLCTVRWQSIISNGVLARAKGVIMQGVVRIVANAIKVASTLGDDASFPSFRTIFDGLTVYSTYPSVLTMLLKEIKRHLGSYHSSLERGSPQCVILDRWMSTFEIFSVKHKPKDREIVCDNMDHMKSPWRSTSPLSGKTCSHCRSVVYCSEECQKADWNIRHRAECTYLNSEYKQKKAAEISYCNSTRSFQLSILKYVFELRMALWIGAPSFRPNSTVKLVHTLDLVDSDDPNTFESLDEFLTRTVPMIAPYTRPRFDEIIRRYEAAHAATRYAAENKGEVRLVRLLNGIFMHGSLDVNMLILLHEVSSGSATRKSRNKPKFDPSRPHDPSTKADLEIETSLVYFCVLLLIVANDISPHRHRYQGGSDAHMKKNLEILWGDKLPSAVPHLYGWR
;
A
#
# COMPACT_ATOMS: atom_id res chain seq x y z
N MET A 1 -31.14 47.23 38.10
CA MET A 1 -32.22 46.30 38.52
C MET A 1 -32.85 45.77 37.25
N GLU A 2 -32.19 44.81 36.60
CA GLU A 2 -32.79 44.09 35.48
C GLU A 2 -33.84 43.16 36.09
N SER A 3 -35.09 43.35 35.70
CA SER A 3 -36.17 42.42 36.01
C SER A 3 -35.78 41.06 35.43
N THR A 4 -35.47 40.11 36.31
CA THR A 4 -35.29 38.70 35.93
C THR A 4 -36.66 38.15 35.55
N ALA A 5 -37.14 38.49 34.36
CA ALA A 5 -38.28 37.82 33.76
C ALA A 5 -37.95 36.32 33.71
N ALA A 6 -38.83 35.49 34.27
CA ALA A 6 -38.62 34.05 34.32
C ALA A 6 -38.48 33.53 32.88
N THR A 7 -37.43 32.76 32.61
CA THR A 7 -37.24 32.09 31.32
C THR A 7 -38.43 31.16 31.10
N PRO A 8 -39.16 31.28 29.97
CA PRO A 8 -40.30 30.42 29.67
C PRO A 8 -39.89 28.93 29.70
N THR A 9 -40.76 28.07 30.23
CA THR A 9 -40.48 26.63 30.27
C THR A 9 -40.63 26.01 28.88
N VAL A 10 -40.04 24.84 28.64
CA VAL A 10 -40.18 24.10 27.36
C VAL A 10 -41.65 23.85 27.02
N GLU A 11 -42.49 23.56 28.03
CA GLU A 11 -43.94 23.36 27.85
C GLU A 11 -44.68 24.65 27.45
N ASP A 12 -44.18 25.81 27.91
CA ASP A 12 -44.72 27.10 27.51
C ASP A 12 -44.33 27.40 26.06
N MET A 13 -43.07 27.13 25.68
CA MET A 13 -42.55 27.33 24.32
C MET A 13 -43.31 26.52 23.26
N GLN A 14 -43.74 25.31 23.60
CA GLN A 14 -44.53 24.46 22.68
C GLN A 14 -45.91 25.04 22.33
N LYS A 15 -46.45 25.94 23.17
CA LYS A 15 -47.76 26.58 22.93
C LYS A 15 -47.66 27.87 22.10
N ILE A 16 -46.47 28.45 21.98
CA ILE A 16 -46.21 29.69 21.25
C ILE A 16 -46.40 29.45 19.74
N LEU A 17 -46.96 30.42 19.00
CA LEU A 17 -47.13 30.29 17.56
C LEU A 17 -45.79 30.40 16.83
N LEU A 18 -45.62 29.71 15.70
CA LEU A 18 -44.35 29.74 14.93
C LEU A 18 -43.88 31.17 14.58
N PRO A 19 -44.74 32.13 14.18
CA PRO A 19 -44.33 33.51 13.95
C PRO A 19 -43.73 34.19 15.19
N GLU A 20 -44.29 33.96 16.38
CA GLU A 20 -43.78 34.50 17.64
C GLU A 20 -42.40 33.91 17.98
N ILE A 21 -42.20 32.62 17.68
CA ILE A 21 -40.90 31.96 17.83
C ILE A 21 -39.86 32.52 16.86
N VAL A 22 -40.25 32.74 15.60
CA VAL A 22 -39.39 33.35 14.58
C VAL A 22 -38.96 34.76 15.01
N GLU A 23 -39.89 35.59 15.49
CA GLU A 23 -39.58 36.94 15.96
C GLU A 23 -38.71 36.93 17.24
N GLY A 24 -39.01 36.05 18.20
CA GLY A 24 -38.18 35.87 19.39
C GLY A 24 -36.76 35.40 19.03
N ALA A 25 -36.63 34.49 18.07
CA ALA A 25 -35.35 34.01 17.56
C ALA A 25 -34.58 35.10 16.81
N ARG A 26 -35.25 36.03 16.10
CA ARG A 26 -34.63 37.22 15.48
C ARG A 26 -34.20 38.27 16.51
N ALA A 27 -34.87 38.31 17.65
CA ALA A 27 -34.55 39.20 18.77
C ALA A 27 -33.49 38.60 19.72
N SER A 28 -32.62 37.71 19.23
CA SER A 28 -31.53 37.10 20.00
C SER A 28 -31.97 36.26 21.21
N SER A 29 -33.19 35.70 21.20
CA SER A 29 -33.64 34.82 22.29
C SER A 29 -33.22 33.37 22.08
N ILE A 30 -32.32 32.86 22.93
CA ILE A 30 -31.82 31.47 22.89
C ILE A 30 -32.95 30.43 23.01
N PRO A 31 -33.91 30.54 23.97
CA PRO A 31 -35.01 29.57 24.05
C PRO A 31 -35.87 29.51 22.77
N HIS A 32 -36.08 30.66 22.11
CA HIS A 32 -36.80 30.68 20.83
C HIS A 32 -35.97 30.06 19.70
N LEU A 33 -34.64 30.20 19.69
CA LEU A 33 -33.76 29.51 18.74
C LEU A 33 -33.72 28.00 18.93
N GLU A 34 -33.77 27.52 20.17
CA GLU A 34 -33.87 26.10 20.52
C GLU A 34 -35.22 25.52 20.04
N GLU A 35 -36.33 26.17 20.40
CA GLU A 35 -37.68 25.74 20.00
C GLU A 35 -37.86 25.79 18.47
N LEU A 36 -37.30 26.81 17.80
CA LEU A 36 -37.32 26.90 16.34
C LEU A 36 -36.68 25.67 15.69
N CYS A 37 -35.58 25.16 16.26
CA CYS A 37 -34.92 23.95 15.80
C CYS A 37 -35.77 22.69 15.97
N GLU A 38 -36.40 22.53 17.13
CA GLU A 38 -37.30 21.41 17.38
C GLU A 38 -38.48 21.40 16.39
N ARG A 39 -39.04 22.57 16.06
CA ARG A 39 -40.11 22.68 15.06
C ARG A 39 -39.66 22.34 13.64
N MET A 40 -38.41 22.66 13.27
CA MET A 40 -37.83 22.25 11.98
C MET A 40 -37.70 20.74 11.84
N LYS A 41 -37.66 19.98 12.95
CA LYS A 41 -37.66 18.51 12.91
C LYS A 41 -39.04 17.92 12.61
N GLY A 42 -40.11 18.72 12.56
CA GLY A 42 -41.46 18.25 12.22
C GLY A 42 -41.59 17.71 10.78
N PRO A 43 -42.70 17.03 10.44
CA PRO A 43 -42.98 16.54 9.08
C PRO A 43 -43.73 17.57 8.20
N GLY A 44 -44.13 18.72 8.73
CA GLY A 44 -44.98 19.69 8.03
C GLY A 44 -44.20 20.53 7.00
N PRO A 45 -44.83 20.95 5.88
CA PRO A 45 -44.21 21.85 4.90
C PRO A 45 -43.88 23.24 5.47
N GLU A 46 -44.56 23.65 6.55
CA GLU A 46 -44.30 24.91 7.25
C GLU A 46 -43.11 24.85 8.21
N CYS A 47 -42.50 23.66 8.39
CA CYS A 47 -41.44 23.46 9.38
C CYS A 47 -40.09 24.02 8.95
N TYR A 48 -39.75 24.09 7.66
CA TYR A 48 -38.44 24.54 7.18
C TYR A 48 -38.55 25.47 5.97
N THR A 49 -37.93 26.65 6.08
CA THR A 49 -37.80 27.64 4.99
C THR A 49 -36.40 28.24 4.95
N ILE A 50 -36.01 28.85 3.83
CA ILE A 50 -34.73 29.57 3.72
C ILE A 50 -34.68 30.77 4.69
N ASP A 51 -35.81 31.41 4.96
CA ASP A 51 -35.86 32.52 5.92
C ASP A 51 -35.55 32.07 7.35
N ILE A 52 -35.98 30.86 7.73
CA ILE A 52 -35.63 30.28 9.03
C ILE A 52 -34.14 29.96 9.09
N LEU A 53 -33.57 29.41 8.02
CA LEU A 53 -32.12 29.19 7.92
C LEU A 53 -31.34 30.51 8.06
N ASP A 54 -31.79 31.58 7.42
CA ASP A 54 -31.15 32.91 7.47
C ASP A 54 -31.09 33.49 8.90
N ILE A 55 -32.02 33.11 9.80
CA ILE A 55 -31.96 33.48 11.22
C ILE A 55 -30.73 32.86 11.88
N HIS A 56 -30.51 31.55 11.71
CA HIS A 56 -29.32 30.88 12.25
C HIS A 56 -28.03 31.41 11.63
N LEU A 57 -28.01 31.62 10.32
CA LEU A 57 -26.82 32.15 9.62
C LEU A 57 -26.49 33.59 10.03
N THR A 58 -27.47 34.38 10.48
CA THR A 58 -27.23 35.74 10.99
C THR A 58 -26.36 35.74 12.24
N TYR A 59 -26.58 34.80 13.16
CA TYR A 59 -25.76 34.64 14.37
C TYR A 59 -24.40 33.97 14.11
N LEU A 60 -24.19 33.46 12.89
CA LEU A 60 -22.93 32.85 12.47
C LEU A 60 -22.06 33.80 11.65
N LYS A 61 -22.41 35.09 11.55
CA LYS A 61 -21.52 36.10 10.96
C LYS A 61 -20.40 36.46 11.94
N PRO A 62 -19.14 36.65 11.49
CA PRO A 62 -18.09 37.14 12.37
C PRO A 62 -18.46 38.51 12.94
N PRO A 63 -18.31 38.74 14.26
CA PRO A 63 -18.52 40.04 14.86
C PRO A 63 -17.41 41.01 14.43
N LYS A 64 -17.72 42.31 14.44
CA LYS A 64 -16.72 43.36 14.15
C LYS A 64 -15.74 43.59 15.30
N GLU A 65 -16.18 43.26 16.52
CA GLU A 65 -15.45 43.41 17.77
C GLU A 65 -15.32 42.05 18.46
N SER A 66 -14.66 42.01 19.62
CA SER A 66 -14.59 40.80 20.43
C SER A 66 -16.00 40.33 20.81
N PRO A 67 -16.37 39.06 20.55
CA PRO A 67 -17.72 38.57 20.82
C PRO A 67 -18.03 38.59 22.31
N SER A 68 -19.23 39.07 22.65
CA SER A 68 -19.80 38.91 23.98
C SER A 68 -20.14 37.43 24.26
N GLN A 69 -20.22 37.05 25.53
CA GLN A 69 -20.62 35.69 25.90
C GLN A 69 -22.01 35.33 25.36
N HIS A 70 -22.91 36.30 25.28
CA HIS A 70 -24.24 36.09 24.70
C HIS A 70 -24.17 35.76 23.21
N GLU A 71 -23.34 36.46 22.43
CA GLU A 71 -23.11 36.14 21.01
C GLU A 71 -22.47 34.77 20.82
N VAL A 72 -21.51 34.38 21.68
CA VAL A 72 -20.93 33.02 21.67
C VAL A 72 -22.03 31.97 21.87
N ASN A 73 -22.95 32.20 22.82
CA ASN A 73 -24.04 31.26 23.10
C ASN A 73 -25.04 31.18 21.92
N LEU A 74 -25.36 32.31 21.28
CA LEU A 74 -26.23 32.34 20.09
C LEU A 74 -25.60 31.62 18.90
N ALA A 75 -24.31 31.84 18.67
CA ALA A 75 -23.54 31.18 17.62
C ALA A 75 -23.43 29.67 17.89
N TYR A 76 -23.15 29.27 19.13
CA TYR A 76 -23.13 27.87 19.54
C TYR A 76 -24.47 27.19 19.29
N GLN A 77 -25.58 27.80 19.76
CA GLN A 77 -26.90 27.22 19.54
C GLN A 77 -27.25 27.13 18.05
N SER A 78 -26.92 28.16 17.27
CA SER A 78 -27.15 28.15 15.82
C SER A 78 -26.33 27.08 15.12
N LEU A 79 -25.07 26.86 15.54
CA LEU A 79 -24.22 25.79 15.03
C LEU A 79 -24.77 24.40 15.39
N MET A 80 -25.27 24.22 16.61
CA MET A 80 -25.90 22.95 17.02
C MET A 80 -27.14 22.66 16.18
N ASN A 81 -27.94 23.68 15.88
CA ASN A 81 -29.10 23.53 15.01
C ASN A 81 -28.71 23.10 13.58
N LEU A 82 -27.56 23.58 13.06
CA LEU A 82 -27.06 23.15 11.76
C LEU A 82 -26.67 21.66 11.72
N THR A 83 -26.51 20.97 12.85
CA THR A 83 -26.26 19.51 12.83
C THR A 83 -27.42 18.70 12.23
N ASP A 84 -28.63 19.27 12.18
CA ASP A 84 -29.83 18.65 11.62
C ASP A 84 -30.18 19.12 10.19
N VAL A 85 -29.37 20.02 9.59
CA VAL A 85 -29.70 20.63 8.31
C VAL A 85 -29.82 19.65 7.14
N GLU A 86 -29.05 18.56 7.17
CA GLU A 86 -29.18 17.47 6.20
C GLU A 86 -30.56 16.80 6.30
N LYS A 87 -31.05 16.56 7.53
CA LYS A 87 -32.38 15.97 7.74
C LYS A 87 -33.49 16.91 7.25
N TRP A 88 -33.32 18.22 7.43
CA TRP A 88 -34.24 19.22 6.86
C TRP A 88 -34.24 19.12 5.32
N CYS A 89 -33.06 19.04 4.70
CA CYS A 89 -32.95 18.91 3.24
C CYS A 89 -33.54 17.59 2.70
N ILE A 90 -33.43 16.49 3.44
CA ILE A 90 -34.05 15.20 3.07
C ILE A 90 -35.57 15.31 3.05
N LYS A 91 -36.16 16.01 4.04
CA LYS A 91 -37.61 16.25 4.10
C LYS A 91 -38.10 17.29 3.10
N HIS A 92 -37.22 18.21 2.69
CA HIS A 92 -37.52 19.29 1.76
C HIS A 92 -36.52 19.33 0.57
N PRO A 93 -36.53 18.33 -0.33
CA PRO A 93 -35.51 18.20 -1.38
C PRO A 93 -35.42 19.41 -2.32
N SER A 94 -36.53 20.11 -2.55
CA SER A 94 -36.58 21.32 -3.39
C SER A 94 -35.78 22.50 -2.83
N LEU A 95 -35.53 22.53 -1.51
CA LEU A 95 -34.76 23.59 -0.86
C LEU A 95 -33.27 23.25 -0.74
N ARG A 96 -32.88 21.99 -0.96
CA ARG A 96 -31.53 21.46 -0.71
C ARG A 96 -30.41 22.29 -1.34
N GLU A 97 -30.54 22.65 -2.62
CA GLU A 97 -29.54 23.45 -3.32
C GLU A 97 -29.49 24.90 -2.81
N ALA A 98 -30.66 25.51 -2.58
CA ALA A 98 -30.75 26.88 -2.06
C ALA A 98 -30.14 26.97 -0.65
N THR A 99 -30.45 26.01 0.21
CA THR A 99 -29.85 25.83 1.54
C THR A 99 -28.33 25.76 1.45
N ALA A 100 -27.80 24.88 0.58
CA ALA A 100 -26.36 24.71 0.42
C ALA A 100 -25.64 25.98 -0.06
N ARG A 101 -26.22 26.71 -1.03
CA ARG A 101 -25.68 28.00 -1.50
C ARG A 101 -25.67 29.04 -0.37
N ARG A 102 -26.72 29.09 0.44
CA ARG A 102 -26.84 30.04 1.55
C ARG A 102 -25.81 29.79 2.66
N ILE A 103 -25.62 28.52 3.02
CA ILE A 103 -24.59 28.10 3.97
C ILE A 103 -23.20 28.36 3.43
N ARG A 104 -22.95 28.05 2.14
CA ARG A 104 -21.66 28.34 1.49
C ARG A 104 -21.29 29.80 1.64
N ASP A 105 -22.24 30.70 1.38
CA ASP A 105 -22.01 32.15 1.47
C ASP A 105 -21.73 32.61 2.92
N SER A 106 -22.01 31.76 3.92
CA SER A 106 -21.75 32.01 5.34
C SER A 106 -20.62 31.15 5.92
N LEU A 107 -19.93 30.35 5.10
CA LEU A 107 -19.00 29.31 5.53
C LEU A 107 -17.83 29.85 6.38
N GLU A 108 -17.26 31.00 5.99
CA GLU A 108 -16.18 31.64 6.76
C GLU A 108 -16.63 32.04 8.17
N GLY A 109 -17.87 32.51 8.30
CA GLY A 109 -18.47 32.84 9.59
C GLY A 109 -18.70 31.62 10.47
N ILE A 110 -19.19 30.53 9.87
CA ILE A 110 -19.35 29.24 10.55
C ILE A 110 -17.99 28.77 11.09
N ILE A 111 -16.95 28.80 10.26
CA ILE A 111 -15.60 28.38 10.65
C ILE A 111 -15.06 29.28 11.76
N PHE A 112 -15.22 30.61 11.64
CA PHE A 112 -14.82 31.57 12.68
C PHE A 112 -15.42 31.20 14.05
N TRP A 113 -16.73 30.93 14.09
CA TRP A 113 -17.40 30.59 15.35
C TRP A 113 -16.99 29.22 15.89
N ILE A 114 -16.69 28.25 15.05
CA ILE A 114 -16.11 26.96 15.50
C ILE A 114 -14.79 27.20 16.25
N TYR A 115 -13.88 28.01 15.69
CA TYR A 115 -12.64 28.39 16.37
C TYR A 115 -12.91 29.10 17.71
N GLY A 116 -13.85 30.06 17.73
CA GLY A 116 -14.22 30.80 18.92
C GLY A 116 -14.81 29.92 20.04
N ILE A 117 -15.75 29.04 19.69
CA ILE A 117 -16.43 28.12 20.62
C ILE A 117 -15.45 27.12 21.22
N GLN A 118 -14.52 26.59 20.42
CA GLN A 118 -13.51 25.65 20.90
C GLN A 118 -12.35 26.32 21.65
N ALA A 119 -12.37 27.66 21.73
CA ALA A 119 -11.29 28.48 22.26
C ALA A 119 -9.93 28.14 21.62
N ILE A 120 -9.94 27.86 20.31
CA ILE A 120 -8.71 27.61 19.56
C ILE A 120 -8.07 28.97 19.24
N PRO A 121 -6.80 29.20 19.61
CA PRO A 121 -6.10 30.43 19.26
C PRO A 121 -6.13 30.64 17.74
N GLY A 122 -6.38 31.87 17.27
CA GLY A 122 -6.55 32.20 15.84
C GLY A 122 -5.35 31.93 14.91
N ARG A 123 -4.26 31.36 15.44
CA ARG A 123 -3.26 30.63 14.68
C ARG A 123 -3.01 29.30 15.40
N TRP A 124 -2.98 28.19 14.66
CA TRP A 124 -2.52 26.89 15.14
C TRP A 124 -1.02 26.96 15.47
N THR A 125 -0.64 27.62 16.57
CA THR A 125 0.69 27.45 17.14
C THR A 125 0.70 26.14 17.92
N ILE A 126 1.61 25.24 17.53
CA ILE A 126 1.78 23.81 17.91
C ILE A 126 1.99 23.56 19.43
N GLN A 127 1.53 24.43 20.32
CA GLN A 127 1.12 23.93 21.62
C GLN A 127 -0.13 23.09 21.37
N ILE A 128 0.11 21.79 21.13
CA ILE A 128 -0.88 20.74 20.89
C ILE A 128 -2.10 21.05 21.75
N LEU A 129 -3.24 21.26 21.11
CA LEU A 129 -4.50 21.44 21.81
C LEU A 129 -4.85 20.11 22.47
N THR A 130 -4.38 19.96 23.71
CA THR A 130 -4.83 18.90 24.59
C THR A 130 -6.24 19.27 25.03
N LEU A 131 -7.19 18.40 24.67
CA LEU A 131 -8.51 18.37 25.27
C LEU A 131 -8.31 17.86 26.70
N ASP A 132 -8.36 18.77 27.66
CA ASP A 132 -8.04 18.56 29.07
C ASP A 132 -9.28 18.48 29.97
N THR A 133 -10.46 18.74 29.40
CA THR A 133 -11.74 18.70 30.12
C THR A 133 -12.80 17.97 29.29
N PRO A 134 -13.73 17.22 29.94
CA PRO A 134 -14.86 16.59 29.25
C PRO A 134 -15.70 17.59 28.44
N ARG A 135 -15.87 18.82 28.94
CA ARG A 135 -16.61 19.88 28.24
C ARG A 135 -15.96 20.27 26.91
N ARG A 136 -14.63 20.36 26.85
CA ARG A 136 -13.93 20.67 25.59
C ARG A 136 -14.02 19.53 24.59
N LEU A 137 -14.00 18.28 25.07
CA LEU A 137 -14.22 17.09 24.23
C LEU A 137 -15.63 17.08 23.62
N GLU A 138 -16.65 17.43 24.41
CA GLU A 138 -18.03 17.56 23.95
C GLU A 138 -18.17 18.65 22.87
N LEU A 139 -17.63 19.86 23.12
CA LEU A 139 -17.64 20.96 22.15
C LEU A 139 -16.89 20.60 20.86
N TYR A 140 -15.79 19.87 20.99
CA TYR A 140 -15.03 19.36 19.86
C TYR A 140 -15.87 18.44 18.98
N GLU A 141 -16.50 17.42 19.58
CA GLU A 141 -17.36 16.47 18.87
C GLU A 141 -18.53 17.17 18.18
N GLN A 142 -19.21 18.06 18.90
CA GLN A 142 -20.38 18.77 18.41
C GLN A 142 -20.07 19.68 17.21
N CYS A 143 -18.96 20.41 17.26
CA CYS A 143 -18.54 21.24 16.12
C CYS A 143 -18.10 20.37 14.93
N ALA A 144 -17.37 19.28 15.17
CA ALA A 144 -16.99 18.34 14.11
C ALA A 144 -18.22 17.72 13.45
N ARG A 145 -19.25 17.39 14.25
CA ARG A 145 -20.54 16.89 13.76
C ARG A 145 -21.29 17.92 12.94
N ALA A 146 -21.38 19.15 13.43
CA ALA A 146 -22.01 20.24 12.67
C ALA A 146 -21.33 20.37 11.30
N PHE A 147 -20.00 20.42 11.28
CA PHE A 147 -19.22 20.56 10.05
C PHE A 147 -19.33 19.35 9.11
N TYR A 148 -19.34 18.13 9.67
CA TYR A 148 -19.59 16.91 8.92
C TYR A 148 -20.97 16.91 8.25
N THR A 149 -22.02 17.33 8.96
CA THR A 149 -23.36 17.47 8.36
C THR A 149 -23.34 18.42 7.16
N LEU A 150 -22.56 19.51 7.22
CA LEU A 150 -22.41 20.45 6.08
C LEU A 150 -21.84 19.76 4.83
N HIS A 151 -20.94 18.78 4.98
CA HIS A 151 -20.43 18.00 3.84
C HIS A 151 -21.53 17.15 3.17
N GLY A 152 -22.51 16.66 3.93
CA GLY A 152 -23.61 15.81 3.43
C GLY A 152 -24.74 16.58 2.74
N VAL A 153 -24.84 17.91 2.95
CA VAL A 153 -25.98 18.69 2.44
C VAL A 153 -26.05 18.69 0.93
N HIS A 154 -25.01 19.07 0.20
CA HIS A 154 -25.04 19.18 -1.26
C HIS A 154 -23.63 19.35 -1.83
N ASP A 155 -23.40 18.92 -3.07
CA ASP A 155 -22.08 18.97 -3.73
C ASP A 155 -21.48 20.38 -3.76
N VAL A 156 -22.30 21.42 -3.99
CA VAL A 156 -21.85 22.83 -3.99
C VAL A 156 -21.21 23.22 -2.65
N LEU A 157 -21.79 22.79 -1.53
CA LEU A 157 -21.27 23.10 -0.21
C LEU A 157 -20.06 22.22 0.13
N TYR A 158 -20.12 20.93 -0.22
CA TYR A 158 -18.98 20.02 -0.08
C TYR A 158 -17.75 20.57 -0.81
N GLN A 159 -17.90 20.99 -2.08
CA GLN A 159 -16.81 21.60 -2.85
C GLN A 159 -16.31 22.90 -2.22
N ALA A 160 -17.20 23.73 -1.66
CA ALA A 160 -16.78 24.94 -0.96
C ALA A 160 -15.93 24.63 0.30
N CYS A 161 -16.32 23.63 1.09
CA CYS A 161 -15.52 23.16 2.22
C CYS A 161 -14.16 22.61 1.77
N LEU A 162 -14.13 21.83 0.68
CA LEU A 162 -12.87 21.27 0.14
C LEU A 162 -11.89 22.33 -0.36
N HIS A 163 -12.35 23.50 -0.81
CA HIS A 163 -11.49 24.56 -1.35
C HIS A 163 -11.20 25.68 -0.33
N ASN A 164 -11.89 25.69 0.81
CA ASN A 164 -11.66 26.68 1.86
C ASN A 164 -10.43 26.30 2.70
N VAL A 165 -9.42 27.18 2.74
CA VAL A 165 -8.15 26.93 3.44
C VAL A 165 -8.36 26.71 4.94
N LEU A 166 -9.22 27.50 5.58
CA LEU A 166 -9.49 27.40 7.02
C LEU A 166 -10.22 26.10 7.37
N ALA A 167 -11.10 25.63 6.49
CA ALA A 167 -11.76 24.33 6.64
C ALA A 167 -10.74 23.18 6.58
N GLN A 168 -9.81 23.22 5.63
CA GLN A 168 -8.76 22.21 5.50
C GLN A 168 -7.87 22.19 6.76
N GLU A 169 -7.44 23.35 7.23
CA GLU A 169 -6.62 23.48 8.45
C GLU A 169 -7.38 22.99 9.69
N MET A 170 -8.66 23.32 9.80
CA MET A 170 -9.51 22.84 10.88
C MET A 170 -9.65 21.31 10.88
N CYS A 171 -9.86 20.70 9.70
CA CYS A 171 -9.90 19.24 9.56
C CYS A 171 -8.59 18.57 9.97
N ILE A 172 -7.43 19.15 9.58
CA ILE A 172 -6.11 18.65 9.99
C ILE A 172 -5.93 18.82 11.50
N GLY A 173 -6.33 19.97 12.06
CA GLY A 173 -6.24 20.28 13.49
C GLY A 173 -7.05 19.31 14.34
N TRP A 174 -8.31 19.07 13.95
CA TRP A 174 -9.16 18.02 14.52
C TRP A 174 -8.54 16.64 14.43
N TRP A 175 -7.90 16.32 13.30
CA TRP A 175 -7.21 15.04 13.14
C TRP A 175 -6.04 14.86 14.13
N VAL A 176 -5.25 15.90 14.41
CA VAL A 176 -4.02 15.77 15.23
C VAL A 176 -4.17 16.15 16.70
N MET A 177 -5.34 16.60 17.14
CA MET A 177 -5.61 16.90 18.55
C MET A 177 -5.46 15.69 19.46
N THR A 178 -5.32 15.91 20.76
CA THR A 178 -5.14 14.86 21.77
C THR A 178 -6.10 15.01 22.93
N TYR A 179 -6.32 13.94 23.69
CA TYR A 179 -7.02 13.97 24.97
C TYR A 179 -6.13 13.33 26.03
N CYS A 180 -5.81 14.05 27.11
CA CYS A 180 -4.89 13.60 28.18
C CYS A 180 -3.56 13.01 27.64
N ASP A 181 -2.88 13.73 26.75
CA ASP A 181 -1.62 13.35 26.08
C ASP A 181 -1.67 12.14 25.12
N GLY A 182 -2.81 11.44 25.04
CA GLY A 182 -3.06 10.36 24.09
C GLY A 182 -3.83 10.81 22.84
N ALA A 183 -3.91 9.94 21.84
CA ALA A 183 -4.78 10.12 20.68
C ALA A 183 -6.20 10.49 21.14
N PRO A 184 -6.86 11.42 20.44
CA PRO A 184 -8.11 11.97 20.90
C PRO A 184 -9.14 10.84 20.90
N TYR A 185 -9.82 10.78 22.03
CA TYR A 185 -10.88 9.85 22.36
C TYR A 185 -11.86 9.68 21.19
N TYR A 186 -12.26 8.44 20.90
CA TYR A 186 -13.38 8.17 20.00
C TYR A 186 -14.63 8.64 20.75
N PRO A 187 -15.21 9.79 20.37
CA PRO A 187 -16.31 10.38 21.10
C PRO A 187 -17.58 9.58 20.77
N TYR A 188 -17.68 8.41 21.38
CA TYR A 188 -18.91 7.66 21.45
C TYR A 188 -19.44 7.85 22.87
N GLY A 189 -20.56 8.55 23.00
CA GLY A 189 -21.02 8.95 24.32
C GLY A 189 -22.16 9.94 24.30
N HIS A 190 -23.20 9.71 23.50
CA HIS A 190 -24.53 10.11 23.97
C HIS A 190 -25.47 8.90 23.91
N PRO A 191 -25.84 8.30 25.05
CA PRO A 191 -26.73 7.13 25.14
C PRO A 191 -28.18 7.39 24.68
N SER A 192 -28.43 8.47 23.93
CA SER A 192 -29.76 8.92 23.52
C SER A 192 -30.44 8.04 22.46
N ARG A 193 -29.80 6.96 21.97
CA ARG A 193 -30.43 5.94 21.11
C ARG A 193 -29.96 4.52 21.45
N PRO A 194 -30.33 3.98 22.63
CA PRO A 194 -29.99 2.61 23.01
C PRO A 194 -30.78 1.57 22.19
N ASP A 195 -31.82 1.99 21.47
CA ASP A 195 -32.79 1.15 20.78
C ASP A 195 -32.36 0.73 19.35
N LYS A 196 -31.38 1.43 18.74
CA LYS A 196 -30.80 1.06 17.43
C LYS A 196 -29.32 1.47 17.38
N PRO A 197 -28.39 0.64 17.89
CA PRO A 197 -26.97 0.84 17.61
C PRO A 197 -26.78 0.77 16.10
N ASP A 198 -26.52 1.92 15.47
CA ASP A 198 -26.11 1.94 14.08
C ASP A 198 -24.68 1.37 14.04
N HIS A 199 -24.62 0.07 13.78
CA HIS A 199 -23.38 -0.69 13.78
C HIS A 199 -22.33 -0.13 12.80
N GLN A 200 -22.69 0.74 11.85
CA GLN A 200 -21.76 1.30 10.87
C GLN A 200 -21.21 2.68 11.22
N MET A 201 -21.52 3.23 12.40
CA MET A 201 -21.05 4.57 12.76
C MET A 201 -19.54 4.59 13.02
N VAL A 202 -18.80 5.26 12.13
CA VAL A 202 -17.42 5.70 12.35
C VAL A 202 -17.42 6.96 13.22
N ASP A 203 -16.36 7.21 13.99
CA ASP A 203 -16.18 8.51 14.65
C ASP A 203 -16.34 9.67 13.65
N THR A 204 -17.07 10.70 14.05
CA THR A 204 -17.42 11.85 13.21
C THR A 204 -16.18 12.54 12.66
N VAL A 205 -15.13 12.69 13.47
CA VAL A 205 -13.90 13.36 13.02
C VAL A 205 -13.17 12.51 11.99
N THR A 206 -13.14 11.20 12.21
CA THR A 206 -12.56 10.25 11.26
C THR A 206 -13.30 10.23 9.94
N GLN A 207 -14.65 10.25 9.96
CA GLN A 207 -15.46 10.37 8.73
C GLN A 207 -15.23 11.70 8.01
N LEU A 208 -15.21 12.80 8.77
CA LEU A 208 -15.00 14.12 8.21
C LEU A 208 -13.62 14.25 7.57
N PHE A 209 -12.58 13.78 8.24
CA PHE A 209 -11.23 13.83 7.70
C PHE A 209 -11.09 12.93 6.47
N TRP A 210 -11.69 11.73 6.49
CA TRP A 210 -11.77 10.87 5.31
C TRP A 210 -12.49 11.56 4.15
N SER A 211 -13.66 12.15 4.39
CA SER A 211 -14.43 12.90 3.38
C SER A 211 -13.62 14.05 2.78
N THR A 212 -12.82 14.72 3.60
CA THR A 212 -11.93 15.81 3.18
C THR A 212 -10.77 15.28 2.32
N VAL A 213 -10.07 14.24 2.78
CA VAL A 213 -8.94 13.62 2.05
C VAL A 213 -9.41 12.97 0.75
N LYS A 214 -10.54 12.26 0.75
CA LYS A 214 -11.13 11.65 -0.45
C LYS A 214 -11.46 12.70 -1.52
N GLY A 215 -11.94 13.87 -1.09
CA GLY A 215 -12.31 14.96 -2.00
C GLY A 215 -11.11 15.63 -2.67
N ASN A 216 -10.01 15.82 -1.94
CA ASN A 216 -8.80 16.43 -2.50
C ASN A 216 -7.51 16.01 -1.77
N PRO A 217 -7.01 14.78 -2.00
CA PRO A 217 -5.92 14.22 -1.19
C PRO A 217 -4.61 14.99 -1.39
N ARG A 218 -4.40 15.56 -2.57
CA ARG A 218 -3.20 16.33 -2.92
C ARG A 218 -3.13 17.68 -2.22
N ILE A 219 -4.24 18.43 -2.14
CA ILE A 219 -4.24 19.69 -1.38
C ILE A 219 -4.02 19.43 0.11
N ILE A 220 -4.66 18.39 0.67
CA ILE A 220 -4.47 18.05 2.08
C ILE A 220 -3.03 17.58 2.36
N ALA A 221 -2.45 16.74 1.51
CA ALA A 221 -1.05 16.33 1.62
C ALA A 221 -0.10 17.55 1.57
N ASN A 222 -0.30 18.47 0.63
CA ASN A 222 0.49 19.70 0.56
C ASN A 222 0.38 20.53 1.85
N LYS A 223 -0.84 20.70 2.40
CA LYS A 223 -1.06 21.45 3.64
C LYS A 223 -0.36 20.81 4.85
N ILE A 224 -0.40 19.49 4.96
CA ILE A 224 0.35 18.74 5.98
C ILE A 224 1.85 18.97 5.79
N MET A 225 2.37 18.85 4.56
CA MET A 225 3.78 19.03 4.24
C MET A 225 4.28 20.47 4.44
N GLU A 226 3.42 21.47 4.24
CA GLU A 226 3.67 22.89 4.54
C GLU A 226 3.81 23.15 6.05
N GLY A 227 3.31 22.23 6.89
CA GLY A 227 3.32 22.38 8.33
C GLY A 227 2.38 23.48 8.84
N SER A 228 1.29 23.77 8.13
CA SER A 228 0.41 24.91 8.45
C SER A 228 -0.31 24.76 9.80
N VAL A 229 -0.56 23.52 10.22
CA VAL A 229 -1.23 23.19 11.49
C VAL A 229 -0.29 22.48 12.47
N CYS A 230 0.47 21.50 11.99
CA CYS A 230 1.46 20.75 12.77
C CYS A 230 2.59 20.26 11.86
N SER A 231 3.72 19.81 12.42
CA SER A 231 4.79 19.25 11.59
C SER A 231 4.32 17.97 10.89
N PRO A 232 4.84 17.65 9.69
CA PRO A 232 4.51 16.42 8.98
C PRO A 232 4.76 15.16 9.81
N GLU A 233 5.84 15.14 10.61
CA GLU A 233 6.17 14.03 11.51
C GLU A 233 5.15 13.90 12.65
N ALA A 234 4.69 15.03 13.21
CA ALA A 234 3.66 15.01 14.25
C ALA A 234 2.33 14.48 13.69
N PHE A 235 1.95 14.90 12.48
CA PHE A 235 0.77 14.38 11.79
C PHE A 235 0.83 12.86 11.61
N VAL A 236 1.96 12.35 11.08
CA VAL A 236 2.16 10.90 10.90
C VAL A 236 2.14 10.18 12.25
N GLY A 237 2.85 10.69 13.26
CA GLY A 237 2.87 10.14 14.61
C GLY A 237 1.47 9.99 15.21
N ARG A 238 0.64 11.03 15.12
CA ARG A 238 -0.75 11.03 15.60
C ARG A 238 -1.66 10.11 14.79
N THR A 239 -1.47 10.03 13.48
CA THR A 239 -2.19 9.07 12.62
C THR A 239 -1.91 7.63 13.05
N LEU A 240 -0.65 7.29 13.32
CA LEU A 240 -0.28 5.96 13.80
C LEU A 240 -0.79 5.67 15.22
N GLU A 241 -0.83 6.69 16.08
CA GLU A 241 -1.39 6.57 17.42
C GLU A 241 -2.90 6.26 17.38
N ARG A 242 -3.67 7.00 16.57
CA ARG A 242 -5.10 6.72 16.33
C ARG A 242 -5.33 5.28 15.86
N MET A 243 -4.49 4.79 14.94
CA MET A 243 -4.56 3.42 14.46
C MET A 243 -4.30 2.41 15.59
N ARG A 244 -3.30 2.65 16.46
CA ARG A 244 -2.99 1.77 17.60
C ARG A 244 -4.11 1.71 18.63
N VAL A 245 -4.74 2.84 18.96
CA VAL A 245 -5.81 2.88 19.97
C VAL A 245 -7.01 2.00 19.59
N LEU A 246 -7.22 1.74 18.30
CA LEU A 246 -8.31 0.88 17.85
C LEU A 246 -8.22 -0.54 18.41
N THR A 247 -7.02 -1.06 18.70
CA THR A 247 -6.89 -2.40 19.25
C THR A 247 -7.39 -2.52 20.68
N ILE A 248 -7.31 -1.45 21.46
CA ILE A 248 -7.73 -1.39 22.87
C ILE A 248 -9.09 -0.69 23.05
N LEU A 249 -9.79 -0.36 21.96
CA LEU A 249 -11.06 0.38 22.02
C LEU A 249 -12.09 -0.33 22.91
N HIS A 250 -12.12 -1.66 22.85
CA HIS A 250 -12.98 -2.54 23.63
C HIS A 250 -12.65 -2.55 25.15
N GLU A 251 -11.45 -2.11 25.54
CA GLU A 251 -11.03 -2.02 26.94
C GLU A 251 -11.45 -0.69 27.58
N LEU A 252 -11.89 0.29 26.78
CA LEU A 252 -12.28 1.59 27.27
C LEU A 252 -13.68 1.53 27.91
N GLU A 253 -13.76 1.87 29.19
CA GLU A 253 -14.98 1.71 30.02
C GLU A 253 -16.23 2.35 29.38
N HIS A 254 -16.10 3.54 28.80
CA HIS A 254 -17.20 4.25 28.14
C HIS A 254 -17.64 3.64 26.80
N LEU A 255 -16.82 2.76 26.19
CA LEU A 255 -17.12 2.03 24.94
C LEU A 255 -17.45 0.57 25.20
N SER A 256 -17.43 0.11 26.45
CA SER A 256 -17.73 -1.27 26.82
C SER A 256 -19.12 -1.75 26.35
N LEU A 257 -20.04 -0.81 26.07
CA LEU A 257 -21.39 -1.08 25.56
C LEU A 257 -21.49 -1.09 24.02
N ALA A 258 -20.51 -0.54 23.31
CA ALA A 258 -20.51 -0.56 21.85
C ALA A 258 -20.12 -1.96 21.36
N HIS A 259 -20.73 -2.44 20.28
CA HIS A 259 -20.28 -3.69 19.64
C HIS A 259 -18.90 -3.40 19.01
N PRO A 260 -17.77 -3.83 19.61
CA PRO A 260 -16.48 -3.23 19.30
C PRO A 260 -16.07 -3.47 17.86
N GLU A 261 -16.49 -4.62 17.30
CA GLU A 261 -16.07 -5.10 16.00
C GLU A 261 -16.43 -4.18 14.83
N THR A 262 -17.53 -3.41 14.92
CA THR A 262 -18.05 -2.69 13.75
C THR A 262 -17.58 -1.23 13.69
N ILE A 263 -17.59 -0.54 14.83
CA ILE A 263 -17.05 0.83 14.94
C ILE A 263 -15.54 0.79 14.70
N GLU A 264 -14.85 -0.17 15.32
CA GLU A 264 -13.41 -0.35 15.16
C GLU A 264 -13.05 -0.56 13.68
N LEU A 265 -13.69 -1.53 13.01
CA LEU A 265 -13.38 -1.85 11.62
C LEU A 265 -13.65 -0.68 10.68
N SER A 266 -14.74 0.05 10.90
CA SER A 266 -15.08 1.20 10.06
C SER A 266 -14.09 2.36 10.26
N CYS A 267 -13.60 2.56 11.49
CA CYS A 267 -12.51 3.50 11.77
C CYS A 267 -11.18 3.05 11.16
N ILE A 268 -10.82 1.76 11.27
CA ILE A 268 -9.65 1.16 10.61
C ILE A 268 -9.68 1.45 9.12
N GLN A 269 -10.83 1.17 8.47
CA GLN A 269 -11.03 1.42 7.05
C GLN A 269 -10.75 2.89 6.71
N CYS A 270 -11.38 3.83 7.40
CA CYS A 270 -11.22 5.25 7.11
C CYS A 270 -9.77 5.71 7.30
N ILE A 271 -9.13 5.37 8.42
CA ILE A 271 -7.73 5.73 8.72
C ILE A 271 -6.78 5.17 7.66
N LEU A 272 -7.00 3.93 7.22
CA LEU A 272 -6.21 3.30 6.16
C LEU A 272 -6.42 3.97 4.81
N LEU A 273 -7.66 4.26 4.42
CA LEU A 273 -7.95 4.93 3.15
C LEU A 273 -7.43 6.36 3.13
N ILE A 274 -7.50 7.07 4.26
CA ILE A 274 -6.85 8.37 4.46
C ILE A 274 -5.35 8.25 4.18
N THR A 275 -4.68 7.32 4.85
CA THR A 275 -3.24 7.13 4.74
C THR A 275 -2.83 6.73 3.34
N ASP A 276 -3.52 5.77 2.72
CA ASP A 276 -3.27 5.34 1.36
C ASP A 276 -3.44 6.49 0.35
N SER A 277 -4.50 7.28 0.49
CA SER A 277 -4.75 8.44 -0.38
C SER A 277 -3.67 9.51 -0.24
N LEU A 278 -3.20 9.79 0.98
CA LEU A 278 -2.12 10.76 1.22
C LEU A 278 -0.78 10.28 0.67
N ILE A 279 -0.46 8.98 0.86
CA ILE A 279 0.75 8.34 0.33
C ILE A 279 0.77 8.37 -1.20
N GLN A 280 -0.38 8.14 -1.85
CA GLN A 280 -0.49 8.20 -3.31
C GLN A 280 -0.44 9.63 -3.84
N ALA A 281 -0.93 10.60 -3.08
CA ALA A 281 -0.98 12.00 -3.49
C ALA A 281 0.37 12.72 -3.36
N ASP A 282 1.24 12.32 -2.43
CA ASP A 282 2.55 12.93 -2.19
C ASP A 282 3.61 11.90 -1.75
N LEU A 283 4.74 11.84 -2.48
CA LEU A 283 5.82 10.89 -2.21
C LEU A 283 6.57 11.18 -0.89
N ASN A 284 6.62 12.44 -0.42
CA ASN A 284 7.22 12.77 0.87
C ASN A 284 6.34 12.26 2.02
N MET A 285 5.01 12.32 1.88
CA MET A 285 4.10 11.66 2.82
C MET A 285 4.37 10.16 2.89
N ALA A 286 4.56 9.49 1.74
CA ALA A 286 4.96 8.09 1.71
C ALA A 286 6.27 7.84 2.49
N VAL A 287 7.29 8.68 2.27
CA VAL A 287 8.57 8.60 2.99
C VAL A 287 8.38 8.72 4.50
N LEU A 288 7.58 9.67 4.96
CA LEU A 288 7.32 9.87 6.39
C LEU A 288 6.59 8.68 7.01
N PHE A 289 5.52 8.18 6.38
CA PHE A 289 4.78 7.01 6.87
C PHE A 289 5.65 5.75 6.91
N MET A 290 6.45 5.49 5.86
CA MET A 290 7.31 4.30 5.81
C MET A 290 8.47 4.37 6.80
N ARG A 291 9.01 5.57 7.07
CA ARG A 291 10.02 5.78 8.12
C ARG A 291 9.45 5.58 9.52
N ALA A 292 8.17 5.91 9.72
CA ALA A 292 7.45 5.69 10.96
C ALA A 292 6.88 4.26 11.11
N ASP A 293 7.26 3.35 10.21
CA ASP A 293 6.81 1.96 10.18
C ASP A 293 5.28 1.76 10.10
N ALA A 294 4.57 2.66 9.41
CA ALA A 294 3.12 2.61 9.26
C ALA A 294 2.61 1.23 8.82
N GLN A 295 3.21 0.66 7.79
CA GLN A 295 2.89 -0.69 7.30
C GLN A 295 2.90 -1.78 8.38
N VAL A 296 3.85 -1.69 9.34
CA VAL A 296 4.02 -2.68 10.41
C VAL A 296 2.96 -2.45 11.48
N VAL A 297 2.71 -1.19 11.84
CA VAL A 297 1.63 -0.81 12.78
C VAL A 297 0.27 -1.26 12.27
N TYR A 298 -0.05 -0.95 11.01
CA TYR A 298 -1.35 -1.31 10.43
C TYR A 298 -1.52 -2.82 10.31
N ALA A 299 -0.47 -3.54 9.90
CA ALA A 299 -0.51 -5.01 9.85
C ALA A 299 -0.77 -5.61 11.24
N ALA A 300 -0.18 -5.05 12.31
CA ALA A 300 -0.41 -5.50 13.68
C ALA A 300 -1.88 -5.30 14.11
N VAL A 301 -2.43 -4.09 13.90
CA VAL A 301 -3.81 -3.74 14.26
C VAL A 301 -4.82 -4.61 13.50
N LEU A 302 -4.65 -4.74 12.18
CA LEU A 302 -5.50 -5.60 11.34
C LEU A 302 -5.42 -7.06 11.77
N SER A 303 -4.23 -7.52 12.17
CA SER A 303 -4.04 -8.89 12.62
C SER A 303 -4.73 -9.17 13.95
N GLU A 304 -4.65 -8.24 14.90
CA GLU A 304 -5.38 -8.32 16.16
C GLU A 304 -6.90 -8.27 15.97
N THR A 305 -7.37 -7.39 15.08
CA THR A 305 -8.78 -7.31 14.67
C THR A 305 -9.24 -8.65 14.09
N SER A 306 -8.42 -9.27 13.23
CA SER A 306 -8.73 -10.59 12.65
C SER A 306 -8.82 -11.70 13.70
N ASP A 307 -7.98 -11.65 14.74
CA ASP A 307 -8.02 -12.63 15.82
C ASP A 307 -9.29 -12.48 16.66
N ARG A 308 -9.72 -11.24 16.95
CA ARG A 308 -10.99 -10.99 17.66
C ARG A 308 -12.20 -11.52 16.88
N LEU A 309 -12.27 -11.19 15.58
CA LEU A 309 -13.33 -11.67 14.69
C LEU A 309 -13.41 -13.21 14.64
N CYS A 310 -12.28 -13.90 14.78
CA CYS A 310 -12.22 -15.37 14.82
C CYS A 310 -12.41 -15.99 16.20
N ALA A 311 -12.13 -15.27 17.29
CA ALA A 311 -12.21 -15.80 18.66
C ALA A 311 -13.65 -16.01 19.13
N GLN A 312 -14.58 -15.20 18.63
CA GLN A 312 -15.99 -15.30 19.00
C GLN A 312 -16.65 -16.51 18.31
N ARG A 313 -17.37 -17.33 19.08
CA ARG A 313 -18.17 -18.43 18.51
C ARG A 313 -19.50 -17.86 18.03
N PRO A 314 -19.81 -17.94 16.72
CA PRO A 314 -21.08 -17.46 16.21
C PRO A 314 -22.21 -18.36 16.70
N THR A 315 -23.30 -17.77 17.17
CA THR A 315 -24.51 -18.49 17.55
C THR A 315 -25.50 -18.62 16.40
N GLU A 316 -25.44 -17.69 15.43
CA GLU A 316 -26.36 -17.65 14.29
C GLU A 316 -25.61 -17.58 12.96
N ARG A 317 -26.26 -18.03 11.87
CA ARG A 317 -25.70 -17.98 10.51
C ARG A 317 -25.43 -16.54 10.03
N SER A 318 -26.32 -15.61 10.37
CA SER A 318 -26.20 -14.19 10.07
C SER A 318 -24.90 -13.59 10.63
N GLU A 319 -24.49 -13.99 11.85
CA GLU A 319 -23.23 -13.57 12.47
C GLU A 319 -22.02 -14.10 11.71
N ILE A 320 -22.07 -15.34 11.20
CA ILE A 320 -21.01 -15.93 10.36
C ILE A 320 -20.82 -15.10 9.09
N GLU A 321 -21.93 -14.73 8.43
CA GLU A 321 -21.91 -13.93 7.20
C GLU A 321 -21.34 -12.53 7.43
N ILE A 322 -21.72 -11.86 8.53
CA ILE A 322 -21.18 -10.55 8.91
C ILE A 322 -19.68 -10.66 9.22
N ARG A 323 -19.26 -11.65 10.02
CA ARG A 323 -17.84 -11.84 10.37
C ARG A 323 -16.99 -12.17 9.15
N SER A 324 -17.51 -13.00 8.24
CA SER A 324 -16.81 -13.29 6.99
C SER A 324 -16.60 -12.02 6.18
N ARG A 325 -17.64 -11.20 6.00
CA ARG A 325 -17.53 -9.91 5.31
C ARG A 325 -16.48 -9.01 5.96
N ASN A 326 -16.57 -8.83 7.28
CA ASN A 326 -15.62 -8.01 8.04
C ASN A 326 -14.18 -8.52 7.90
N LEU A 327 -13.98 -9.84 7.91
CA LEU A 327 -12.66 -10.43 7.76
C LEU A 327 -12.12 -10.31 6.33
N MET A 328 -13.00 -10.33 5.32
CA MET A 328 -12.64 -10.02 3.94
C MET A 328 -12.26 -8.56 3.77
N ASP A 329 -12.90 -7.64 4.49
CA ASP A 329 -12.48 -6.23 4.54
C ASP A 329 -11.11 -6.09 5.18
N VAL A 330 -10.87 -6.75 6.33
CA VAL A 330 -9.54 -6.80 6.98
C VAL A 330 -8.48 -7.36 6.04
N LEU A 331 -8.82 -8.42 5.29
CA LEU A 331 -7.95 -8.99 4.27
C LEU A 331 -7.63 -7.96 3.19
N LEU A 332 -8.64 -7.31 2.60
CA LEU A 332 -8.47 -6.26 1.60
C LEU A 332 -7.60 -5.09 2.11
N TYR A 333 -7.79 -4.68 3.36
CA TYR A 333 -6.96 -3.65 4.00
C TYR A 333 -5.52 -4.09 4.19
N SER A 334 -5.29 -5.36 4.52
CA SER A 334 -3.93 -5.90 4.65
C SER A 334 -3.14 -5.83 3.33
N LEU A 335 -3.81 -5.89 2.18
CA LEU A 335 -3.18 -5.69 0.88
C LEU A 335 -2.52 -4.32 0.77
N CYS A 336 -3.12 -3.26 1.32
CA CYS A 336 -2.53 -1.93 1.30
C CYS A 336 -1.18 -1.92 2.05
N THR A 337 -1.12 -2.58 3.21
CA THR A 337 0.13 -2.69 3.99
C THR A 337 1.22 -3.47 3.26
N VAL A 338 0.87 -4.49 2.48
CA VAL A 338 1.81 -5.24 1.64
C VAL A 338 2.27 -4.40 0.45
N ARG A 339 1.36 -3.66 -0.19
CA ARG A 339 1.68 -2.76 -1.32
C ARG A 339 2.59 -1.61 -0.91
N TRP A 340 2.40 -1.04 0.28
CA TRP A 340 3.24 0.07 0.74
C TRP A 340 4.74 -0.30 0.80
N GLN A 341 5.08 -1.59 0.88
CA GLN A 341 6.48 -2.06 0.82
C GLN A 341 7.18 -1.66 -0.48
N SER A 342 6.46 -1.62 -1.60
CA SER A 342 7.06 -1.34 -2.90
C SER A 342 7.26 0.15 -3.18
N ILE A 343 6.69 1.03 -2.37
CA ILE A 343 6.73 2.49 -2.62
C ILE A 343 8.15 3.03 -2.45
N ILE A 344 8.91 2.48 -1.49
CA ILE A 344 10.26 2.97 -1.16
C ILE A 344 11.23 1.79 -1.07
N SER A 345 12.38 1.93 -1.72
CA SER A 345 13.41 0.89 -1.74
C SER A 345 14.23 0.77 -0.45
N ASN A 346 14.49 1.87 0.25
CA ASN A 346 15.33 1.91 1.44
C ASN A 346 14.73 1.03 2.53
N GLY A 347 15.41 -0.01 3.02
CA GLY A 347 14.88 -0.87 4.10
C GLY A 347 13.69 -1.76 3.73
N VAL A 348 13.36 -1.93 2.44
CA VAL A 348 12.18 -2.70 1.98
C VAL A 348 12.12 -4.12 2.57
N LEU A 349 13.26 -4.81 2.67
CA LEU A 349 13.31 -6.17 3.21
C LEU A 349 13.06 -6.24 4.71
N ALA A 350 13.44 -5.21 5.46
CA ALA A 350 13.18 -5.13 6.89
C ALA A 350 11.69 -4.88 7.15
N ARG A 351 11.08 -3.97 6.38
CA ARG A 351 9.65 -3.70 6.50
C ARG A 351 8.77 -4.86 6.03
N ALA A 352 9.11 -5.52 4.92
CA ALA A 352 8.40 -6.73 4.46
C ALA A 352 8.41 -7.83 5.53
N LYS A 353 9.56 -8.03 6.19
CA LYS A 353 9.65 -8.91 7.37
C LYS A 353 8.76 -8.46 8.52
N GLY A 354 8.77 -7.16 8.82
CA GLY A 354 7.89 -6.56 9.84
C GLY A 354 6.41 -6.87 9.57
N VAL A 355 5.92 -6.62 8.35
CA VAL A 355 4.53 -6.93 7.95
C VAL A 355 4.21 -8.42 8.07
N ILE A 356 5.15 -9.30 7.67
CA ILE A 356 5.01 -10.76 7.84
C ILE A 356 4.92 -11.13 9.33
N MET A 357 5.82 -10.61 10.16
CA MET A 357 5.87 -10.90 11.60
C MET A 357 4.67 -10.37 12.37
N GLN A 358 4.15 -9.20 11.99
CA GLN A 358 2.99 -8.59 12.65
C GLN A 358 1.65 -9.23 12.23
N GLY A 359 1.69 -10.19 11.31
CA GLY A 359 0.62 -11.17 11.19
C GLY A 359 -0.24 -11.06 9.93
N VAL A 360 0.28 -10.52 8.81
CA VAL A 360 -0.44 -10.64 7.52
C VAL A 360 -0.75 -12.10 7.16
N VAL A 361 0.17 -13.03 7.45
CA VAL A 361 -0.06 -14.47 7.24
C VAL A 361 -1.14 -15.01 8.19
N ARG A 362 -1.23 -14.46 9.41
CA ARG A 362 -2.28 -14.78 10.39
C ARG A 362 -3.64 -14.28 9.92
N ILE A 363 -3.72 -13.06 9.36
CA ILE A 363 -4.94 -12.51 8.73
C ILE A 363 -5.44 -13.45 7.64
N VAL A 364 -4.55 -13.86 6.73
CA VAL A 364 -4.87 -14.82 5.67
C VAL A 364 -5.39 -16.13 6.25
N ALA A 365 -4.71 -16.69 7.26
CA ALA A 365 -5.13 -17.93 7.91
C ALA A 365 -6.52 -17.82 8.55
N ASN A 366 -6.81 -16.70 9.21
CA ASN A 366 -8.10 -16.40 9.79
C ASN A 366 -9.18 -16.29 8.71
N ALA A 367 -8.91 -15.55 7.64
CA ALA A 367 -9.83 -15.38 6.52
C ALA A 367 -10.14 -16.71 5.82
N ILE A 368 -9.15 -17.58 5.59
CA ILE A 368 -9.40 -18.91 4.99
C ILE A 368 -10.28 -19.77 5.90
N LYS A 369 -10.02 -19.77 7.22
CA LYS A 369 -10.83 -20.53 8.19
C LYS A 369 -12.31 -20.15 8.11
N VAL A 370 -12.62 -18.85 8.06
CA VAL A 370 -14.01 -18.38 7.98
C VAL A 370 -14.60 -18.57 6.58
N ALA A 371 -13.85 -18.30 5.49
CA ALA A 371 -14.34 -18.51 4.13
C ALA A 371 -14.74 -19.97 3.87
N SER A 372 -14.02 -20.93 4.47
CA SER A 372 -14.33 -22.36 4.36
C SER A 372 -15.67 -22.76 4.97
N THR A 373 -16.20 -22.00 5.94
CA THR A 373 -17.49 -22.31 6.56
C THR A 373 -18.68 -21.85 5.72
N LEU A 374 -18.47 -20.87 4.83
CA LEU A 374 -19.55 -20.31 4.00
C LEU A 374 -19.56 -20.85 2.56
N GLY A 375 -18.47 -21.47 2.09
CA GLY A 375 -18.36 -21.92 0.70
C GLY A 375 -18.35 -20.76 -0.31
N ASP A 376 -17.87 -19.58 0.10
CA ASP A 376 -17.96 -18.35 -0.69
C ASP A 376 -16.76 -18.17 -1.65
N ASP A 377 -17.01 -18.39 -2.93
CA ASP A 377 -16.07 -18.21 -4.04
C ASP A 377 -15.75 -16.72 -4.37
N ALA A 378 -16.45 -15.75 -3.78
CA ALA A 378 -16.20 -14.33 -4.03
C ALA A 378 -14.90 -13.82 -3.36
N SER A 379 -14.43 -14.52 -2.33
CA SER A 379 -13.27 -14.12 -1.52
C SER A 379 -11.91 -14.35 -2.20
N PHE A 380 -11.90 -15.10 -3.30
CA PHE A 380 -10.71 -15.65 -3.96
C PHE A 380 -9.72 -14.62 -4.51
N PRO A 381 -10.17 -13.53 -5.16
CA PRO A 381 -9.25 -12.52 -5.71
C PRO A 381 -8.40 -11.85 -4.64
N SER A 382 -8.94 -11.57 -3.46
CA SER A 382 -8.23 -10.88 -2.38
C SER A 382 -7.10 -11.75 -1.80
N PHE A 383 -7.35 -13.06 -1.60
CA PHE A 383 -6.33 -14.01 -1.18
C PHE A 383 -5.18 -14.09 -2.18
N ARG A 384 -5.51 -14.20 -3.47
CA ARG A 384 -4.52 -14.23 -4.55
C ARG A 384 -3.69 -12.95 -4.58
N THR A 385 -4.33 -11.78 -4.46
CA THR A 385 -3.61 -10.51 -4.56
C THR A 385 -2.59 -10.31 -3.42
N ILE A 386 -2.95 -10.72 -2.19
CA ILE A 386 -2.00 -10.68 -1.05
C ILE A 386 -0.88 -11.69 -1.25
N PHE A 387 -1.21 -12.89 -1.73
CA PHE A 387 -0.20 -13.90 -2.05
C PHE A 387 0.83 -13.35 -3.00
N ASP A 388 0.37 -12.77 -4.10
CA ASP A 388 1.21 -12.28 -5.16
C ASP A 388 2.12 -11.19 -4.60
N GLY A 389 1.56 -10.26 -3.82
CA GLY A 389 2.32 -9.23 -3.10
C GLY A 389 3.40 -9.80 -2.15
N LEU A 390 3.13 -10.88 -1.42
CA LEU A 390 4.12 -11.52 -0.53
C LEU A 390 5.15 -12.36 -1.31
N THR A 391 4.73 -13.01 -2.40
CA THR A 391 5.57 -13.88 -3.23
C THR A 391 6.70 -13.10 -3.87
N VAL A 392 6.45 -11.85 -4.28
CA VAL A 392 7.49 -10.94 -4.76
C VAL A 392 8.70 -10.90 -3.80
N TYR A 393 8.45 -10.77 -2.50
CA TYR A 393 9.50 -10.67 -1.49
C TYR A 393 10.06 -12.03 -1.06
N SER A 394 9.39 -13.14 -1.37
CA SER A 394 9.90 -14.49 -1.10
C SER A 394 11.12 -14.87 -1.96
N THR A 395 11.44 -14.06 -2.99
CA THR A 395 12.69 -14.17 -3.76
C THR A 395 13.92 -13.70 -2.98
N TYR A 396 13.74 -13.24 -1.73
CA TYR A 396 14.82 -12.89 -0.80
C TYR A 396 14.94 -13.95 0.30
N PRO A 397 16.12 -14.58 0.52
CA PRO A 397 16.26 -15.73 1.43
C PRO A 397 15.75 -15.46 2.85
N SER A 398 16.07 -14.28 3.37
CA SER A 398 15.72 -13.91 4.74
C SER A 398 14.23 -13.60 4.92
N VAL A 399 13.54 -13.18 3.87
CA VAL A 399 12.08 -12.99 3.88
C VAL A 399 11.41 -14.35 3.69
N LEU A 400 11.88 -15.18 2.74
CA LEU A 400 11.38 -16.54 2.54
C LEU A 400 11.42 -17.38 3.81
N THR A 401 12.55 -17.35 4.54
CA THR A 401 12.67 -18.07 5.83
C THR A 401 11.57 -17.69 6.80
N MET A 402 11.29 -16.39 6.89
CA MET A 402 10.29 -15.83 7.78
C MET A 402 8.88 -16.20 7.32
N LEU A 403 8.62 -16.08 6.03
CA LEU A 403 7.34 -16.43 5.42
C LEU A 403 7.03 -17.93 5.62
N LEU A 404 7.99 -18.81 5.35
CA LEU A 404 7.86 -20.25 5.61
C LEU A 404 7.59 -20.55 7.08
N LYS A 405 8.27 -19.85 8.01
CA LYS A 405 8.03 -19.99 9.44
C LYS A 405 6.59 -19.59 9.80
N GLU A 406 6.11 -18.46 9.29
CA GLU A 406 4.78 -17.94 9.58
C GLU A 406 3.66 -18.77 8.94
N ILE A 407 3.85 -19.24 7.71
CA ILE A 407 2.93 -20.15 7.04
C ILE A 407 2.83 -21.45 7.82
N LYS A 408 3.96 -22.05 8.20
CA LYS A 408 3.95 -23.27 9.03
C LYS A 408 3.23 -23.03 10.36
N ARG A 409 3.43 -21.87 10.99
CA ARG A 409 2.81 -21.50 12.27
C ARG A 409 1.29 -21.37 12.19
N HIS A 410 0.77 -20.68 11.19
CA HIS A 410 -0.65 -20.29 11.14
C HIS A 410 -1.50 -21.15 10.20
N LEU A 411 -0.91 -21.72 9.16
CA LEU A 411 -1.59 -22.49 8.11
C LEU A 411 -1.25 -23.99 8.13
N GLY A 412 -0.17 -24.41 8.80
CA GLY A 412 0.33 -25.79 8.72
C GLY A 412 -0.66 -26.86 9.17
N SER A 413 -1.31 -26.68 10.32
CA SER A 413 -2.35 -27.61 10.81
C SER A 413 -3.62 -27.55 9.95
N TYR A 414 -3.96 -26.35 9.47
CA TYR A 414 -5.18 -26.10 8.74
C TYR A 414 -5.13 -26.66 7.30
N HIS A 415 -3.99 -26.56 6.62
CA HIS A 415 -3.77 -27.13 5.30
C HIS A 415 -4.07 -28.63 5.26
N SER A 416 -3.72 -29.37 6.31
CA SER A 416 -3.99 -30.81 6.41
C SER A 416 -5.48 -31.14 6.65
N SER A 417 -6.27 -30.17 7.10
CA SER A 417 -7.70 -30.33 7.40
C SER A 417 -8.63 -29.92 6.25
N LEU A 418 -8.10 -29.25 5.22
CA LEU A 418 -8.89 -28.82 4.07
C LEU A 418 -9.24 -30.00 3.17
N GLU A 419 -10.47 -29.98 2.64
CA GLU A 419 -10.90 -30.93 1.63
C GLU A 419 -10.03 -30.77 0.37
N ARG A 420 -9.51 -31.89 -0.15
CA ARG A 420 -8.67 -31.88 -1.36
C ARG A 420 -9.47 -31.36 -2.54
N GLY A 421 -8.89 -30.42 -3.28
CA GLY A 421 -9.55 -29.80 -4.42
C GLY A 421 -10.54 -28.69 -4.06
N SER A 422 -10.80 -28.45 -2.76
CA SER A 422 -11.49 -27.22 -2.36
C SER A 422 -10.70 -26.02 -2.88
N PRO A 423 -11.36 -24.94 -3.32
CA PRO A 423 -10.67 -23.77 -3.84
C PRO A 423 -9.60 -23.21 -2.87
N GLN A 424 -9.84 -23.26 -1.56
CA GLN A 424 -8.88 -22.86 -0.52
C GLN A 424 -7.64 -23.77 -0.50
N CYS A 425 -7.84 -25.09 -0.62
CA CYS A 425 -6.76 -26.07 -0.70
C CYS A 425 -5.91 -25.83 -1.95
N VAL A 426 -6.55 -25.57 -3.11
CA VAL A 426 -5.84 -25.26 -4.37
C VAL A 426 -4.97 -24.00 -4.24
N ILE A 427 -5.47 -22.95 -3.58
CA ILE A 427 -4.67 -21.74 -3.32
C ILE A 427 -3.47 -22.08 -2.44
N LEU A 428 -3.70 -22.73 -1.30
CA LEU A 428 -2.62 -23.06 -0.38
C LEU A 428 -1.61 -24.02 -1.01
N ASP A 429 -2.05 -24.99 -1.80
CA ASP A 429 -1.17 -25.86 -2.56
C ASP A 429 -0.31 -25.07 -3.55
N ARG A 430 -0.90 -24.08 -4.24
CA ARG A 430 -0.14 -23.16 -5.12
C ARG A 430 0.89 -22.34 -4.31
N TRP A 431 0.52 -21.85 -3.13
CA TRP A 431 1.43 -21.10 -2.25
C TRP A 431 2.60 -21.98 -1.82
N MET A 432 2.28 -23.14 -1.25
CA MET A 432 3.23 -24.09 -0.72
C MET A 432 4.15 -24.59 -1.83
N SER A 433 3.63 -24.88 -3.02
CA SER A 433 4.43 -25.27 -4.19
C SER A 433 5.42 -24.17 -4.59
N THR A 434 4.99 -22.92 -4.64
CA THR A 434 5.87 -21.78 -4.99
C THR A 434 7.00 -21.62 -3.97
N PHE A 435 6.68 -21.66 -2.67
CA PHE A 435 7.69 -21.55 -1.63
C PHE A 435 8.55 -22.80 -1.50
N GLU A 436 8.03 -23.99 -1.80
CA GLU A 436 8.81 -25.22 -1.88
C GLU A 436 9.87 -25.11 -2.96
N ILE A 437 9.50 -24.66 -4.17
CA ILE A 437 10.43 -24.40 -5.28
C ILE A 437 11.56 -23.50 -4.80
N PHE A 438 11.25 -22.41 -4.10
CA PHE A 438 12.27 -21.50 -3.58
C PHE A 438 13.07 -22.11 -2.41
N SER A 439 12.44 -22.92 -1.57
CA SER A 439 13.06 -23.57 -0.42
C SER A 439 14.14 -24.59 -0.82
N VAL A 440 14.00 -25.25 -1.98
CA VAL A 440 14.99 -26.19 -2.53
C VAL A 440 16.36 -25.51 -2.67
N LYS A 441 16.38 -24.24 -3.05
CA LYS A 441 17.61 -23.46 -3.25
C LYS A 441 17.93 -22.54 -2.08
N HIS A 442 17.17 -22.62 -0.99
CA HIS A 442 17.31 -21.69 0.13
C HIS A 442 18.64 -21.84 0.87
N LYS A 443 19.13 -23.06 1.09
CA LYS A 443 20.39 -23.29 1.82
C LYS A 443 21.58 -22.89 0.94
N PRO A 444 22.60 -22.19 1.48
CA PRO A 444 23.75 -21.73 0.68
C PRO A 444 24.45 -22.81 -0.14
N LYS A 445 24.54 -24.05 0.39
CA LYS A 445 25.17 -25.19 -0.28
C LYS A 445 24.44 -25.67 -1.54
N ASP A 446 23.15 -25.36 -1.66
CA ASP A 446 22.29 -25.81 -2.75
C ASP A 446 22.18 -24.74 -3.85
N ARG A 447 22.79 -23.55 -3.63
CA ARG A 447 22.79 -22.42 -4.54
C ARG A 447 23.89 -22.52 -5.59
N GLU A 448 23.64 -21.91 -6.73
CA GLU A 448 24.59 -21.78 -7.84
C GLU A 448 25.76 -20.87 -7.43
N ILE A 449 26.97 -21.31 -7.76
CA ILE A 449 28.19 -20.52 -7.60
C ILE A 449 28.21 -19.46 -8.69
N VAL A 450 28.21 -18.19 -8.28
CA VAL A 450 28.22 -17.05 -9.21
C VAL A 450 29.67 -16.70 -9.56
N CYS A 451 29.95 -16.56 -10.86
CA CYS A 451 31.21 -16.01 -11.35
C CYS A 451 30.94 -14.96 -12.44
N ASP A 452 31.44 -13.74 -12.21
CA ASP A 452 31.37 -12.64 -13.17
C ASP A 452 32.48 -12.70 -14.22
N ASN A 453 33.50 -13.56 -14.04
CA ASN A 453 34.43 -13.82 -15.13
C ASN A 453 33.77 -14.71 -16.20
N MET A 454 33.50 -14.13 -17.35
CA MET A 454 32.88 -14.83 -18.48
C MET A 454 33.73 -15.97 -19.04
N ASP A 455 35.03 -15.97 -18.82
CA ASP A 455 35.93 -17.02 -19.30
C ASP A 455 36.21 -18.11 -18.25
N HIS A 456 35.48 -18.10 -17.13
CA HIS A 456 35.67 -19.09 -16.06
C HIS A 456 35.41 -20.53 -16.52
N MET A 457 34.56 -20.74 -17.53
CA MET A 457 34.29 -22.05 -18.14
C MET A 457 35.50 -22.65 -18.87
N LYS A 458 36.43 -21.82 -19.34
CA LYS A 458 37.66 -22.26 -20.02
C LYS A 458 38.79 -22.53 -19.03
N SER A 459 38.59 -22.15 -17.77
CA SER A 459 39.62 -22.24 -16.75
C SER A 459 39.77 -23.69 -16.27
N PRO A 460 40.98 -24.26 -16.26
CA PRO A 460 41.22 -25.56 -15.64
C PRO A 460 41.02 -25.52 -14.12
N TRP A 461 40.98 -24.31 -13.54
CA TRP A 461 40.83 -24.04 -12.11
C TRP A 461 39.38 -24.04 -11.66
N ARG A 462 38.50 -24.81 -12.31
CA ARG A 462 37.10 -24.92 -11.90
C ARG A 462 37.08 -25.59 -10.53
N SER A 463 37.04 -24.77 -9.48
CA SER A 463 36.97 -25.27 -8.11
C SER A 463 35.66 -26.03 -7.97
N THR A 464 35.76 -27.35 -7.88
CA THR A 464 34.65 -28.23 -7.45
C THR A 464 34.33 -28.03 -5.98
N SER A 465 35.22 -27.36 -5.23
CA SER A 465 34.99 -27.08 -3.83
C SER A 465 33.96 -25.93 -3.69
N PRO A 466 32.94 -26.09 -2.83
CA PRO A 466 31.87 -25.12 -2.58
C PRO A 466 32.36 -23.91 -1.77
N LEU A 467 33.52 -23.36 -2.14
CA LEU A 467 34.10 -22.18 -1.50
C LEU A 467 33.16 -21.00 -1.69
N SER A 468 32.98 -20.24 -0.62
CA SER A 468 32.32 -18.94 -0.64
C SER A 468 32.94 -18.09 -1.76
N GLY A 469 32.13 -17.70 -2.75
CA GLY A 469 32.60 -16.85 -3.85
C GLY A 469 33.37 -15.62 -3.34
N LYS A 470 34.47 -15.29 -4.00
CA LYS A 470 35.30 -14.13 -3.65
C LYS A 470 34.67 -12.87 -4.23
N THR A 471 34.45 -11.86 -3.40
CA THR A 471 33.91 -10.57 -3.86
C THR A 471 35.03 -9.56 -3.99
N CYS A 472 34.94 -8.65 -4.97
CA CYS A 472 35.88 -7.54 -5.05
C CYS A 472 35.74 -6.67 -3.79
N SER A 473 36.82 -6.53 -3.02
CA SER A 473 36.79 -5.80 -1.74
C SER A 473 36.46 -4.31 -1.90
N HIS A 474 36.73 -3.74 -3.08
CA HIS A 474 36.48 -2.34 -3.41
C HIS A 474 35.02 -2.09 -3.77
N CYS A 475 34.53 -2.62 -4.90
CA CYS A 475 33.17 -2.34 -5.37
C CYS A 475 32.09 -3.26 -4.79
N ARG A 476 32.44 -4.49 -4.36
CA ARG A 476 31.53 -5.54 -3.85
C ARG A 476 30.40 -6.00 -4.80
N SER A 477 30.31 -5.42 -6.00
CA SER A 477 29.28 -5.74 -7.01
C SER A 477 29.56 -7.02 -7.81
N VAL A 478 30.83 -7.41 -7.94
CA VAL A 478 31.25 -8.59 -8.70
C VAL A 478 31.74 -9.73 -7.78
N VAL A 479 31.51 -10.96 -8.22
CA VAL A 479 31.81 -12.22 -7.53
C VAL A 479 32.60 -13.15 -8.44
N TYR A 480 33.56 -13.86 -7.87
CA TYR A 480 34.41 -14.82 -8.59
C TYR A 480 34.44 -16.15 -7.87
N CYS A 481 34.46 -17.25 -8.62
CA CYS A 481 34.64 -18.59 -8.06
C CYS A 481 36.09 -18.86 -7.60
N SER A 482 37.07 -18.08 -8.07
CA SER A 482 38.48 -18.21 -7.71
C SER A 482 39.25 -16.88 -7.84
N GLU A 483 40.49 -16.83 -7.33
CA GLU A 483 41.34 -15.65 -7.46
C GLU A 483 41.89 -15.47 -8.88
N GLU A 484 42.11 -16.57 -9.58
CA GLU A 484 42.52 -16.60 -10.98
C GLU A 484 41.42 -16.00 -11.85
N CYS A 485 40.16 -16.35 -11.58
CA CYS A 485 39.01 -15.75 -12.26
C CYS A 485 38.94 -14.24 -12.00
N GLN A 486 39.19 -13.80 -10.76
CA GLN A 486 39.26 -12.39 -10.42
C GLN A 486 40.39 -11.66 -11.16
N LYS A 487 41.61 -12.22 -11.17
CA LYS A 487 42.78 -11.62 -11.85
C LYS A 487 42.56 -11.51 -13.36
N ALA A 488 42.00 -12.55 -13.98
CA ALA A 488 41.70 -12.55 -15.40
C ALA A 488 40.63 -11.49 -15.76
N ASP A 489 39.52 -11.43 -15.03
CA ASP A 489 38.49 -10.41 -15.31
C ASP A 489 38.97 -8.99 -14.98
N TRP A 490 39.80 -8.83 -13.94
CA TRP A 490 40.43 -7.55 -13.59
C TRP A 490 41.23 -6.96 -14.75
N ASN A 491 42.06 -7.78 -15.39
CA ASN A 491 42.93 -7.34 -16.48
C ASN A 491 42.16 -7.01 -17.77
N ILE A 492 41.00 -7.63 -17.99
CA ILE A 492 40.24 -7.51 -19.24
C ILE A 492 39.14 -6.44 -19.13
N ARG A 493 38.38 -6.43 -18.03
CA ARG A 493 37.14 -5.63 -17.90
C ARG A 493 37.05 -4.90 -16.57
N HIS A 494 37.12 -5.65 -15.47
CA HIS A 494 36.66 -5.16 -14.17
C HIS A 494 37.45 -3.95 -13.66
N ARG A 495 38.74 -3.80 -13.99
CA ARG A 495 39.52 -2.61 -13.60
C ARG A 495 38.86 -1.30 -14.06
N ALA A 496 38.30 -1.25 -15.27
CA ALA A 496 37.63 -0.06 -15.79
C ALA A 496 36.25 0.17 -15.16
N GLU A 497 35.55 -0.91 -14.80
CA GLU A 497 34.22 -0.88 -14.19
C GLU A 497 34.26 -0.54 -12.69
N CYS A 498 35.32 -0.97 -11.99
CA CYS A 498 35.36 -1.05 -10.53
C CYS A 498 35.17 0.31 -9.85
N THR A 499 35.74 1.38 -10.39
CA THR A 499 35.58 2.73 -9.85
C THR A 499 34.11 3.17 -9.84
N TYR A 500 33.41 2.97 -10.96
CA TYR A 500 31.99 3.32 -11.11
C TYR A 500 31.11 2.42 -10.25
N LEU A 501 31.35 1.10 -10.26
CA LEU A 501 30.64 0.13 -9.43
C LEU A 501 30.82 0.42 -7.93
N ASN A 502 32.00 0.87 -7.50
CA ASN A 502 32.22 1.28 -6.10
C ASN A 502 31.45 2.56 -5.75
N SER A 503 31.42 3.54 -6.65
CA SER A 503 30.60 4.74 -6.46
C SER A 503 29.12 4.37 -6.30
N GLU A 504 28.60 3.52 -7.19
CA GLU A 504 27.23 3.03 -7.14
C GLU A 504 26.95 2.24 -5.85
N TYR A 505 27.87 1.35 -5.44
CA TYR A 505 27.76 0.62 -4.18
C TYR A 505 27.67 1.55 -2.98
N LYS A 506 28.50 2.60 -2.92
CA LYS A 506 28.46 3.60 -1.84
C LYS A 506 27.15 4.37 -1.82
N GLN A 507 26.66 4.79 -2.99
CA GLN A 507 25.37 5.48 -3.12
C GLN A 507 24.21 4.60 -2.64
N LYS A 508 24.14 3.35 -3.12
CA LYS A 508 23.12 2.38 -2.70
C LYS A 508 23.19 2.07 -1.20
N LYS A 509 24.40 1.92 -0.66
CA LYS A 509 24.59 1.71 0.79
C LYS A 509 24.13 2.93 1.60
N ALA A 510 24.43 4.14 1.15
CA ALA A 510 23.96 5.37 1.80
C ALA A 510 22.44 5.53 1.72
N ALA A 511 21.81 5.02 0.66
CA ALA A 511 20.36 4.92 0.52
C ALA A 511 19.76 3.68 1.20
N GLU A 512 20.53 2.85 1.91
CA GLU A 512 20.04 1.60 2.52
C GLU A 512 19.40 0.60 1.53
N ILE A 513 19.78 0.70 0.25
CA ILE A 513 19.40 -0.21 -0.82
C ILE A 513 20.47 -1.31 -0.88
N SER A 514 20.35 -2.30 0.02
CA SER A 514 21.33 -3.38 0.11
C SER A 514 20.94 -4.56 -0.77
N TYR A 515 21.65 -4.70 -1.89
CA TYR A 515 21.56 -5.87 -2.76
C TYR A 515 22.83 -6.71 -2.65
N CYS A 516 22.78 -7.80 -1.89
CA CYS A 516 23.96 -8.60 -1.56
C CYS A 516 24.13 -9.82 -2.47
N ASN A 517 25.37 -10.30 -2.58
CA ASN A 517 25.71 -11.45 -3.43
C ASN A 517 25.04 -12.77 -2.99
N SER A 518 24.70 -12.90 -1.70
CA SER A 518 23.91 -14.02 -1.18
C SER A 518 22.50 -14.04 -1.79
N THR A 519 21.85 -12.87 -1.89
CA THR A 519 20.56 -12.71 -2.58
C THR A 519 20.71 -12.98 -4.06
N ARG A 520 21.74 -12.42 -4.72
CA ARG A 520 22.00 -12.65 -6.15
C ARG A 520 22.16 -14.14 -6.47
N SER A 521 22.99 -14.86 -5.72
CA SER A 521 23.19 -16.30 -5.90
C SER A 521 21.89 -17.09 -5.70
N PHE A 522 21.09 -16.74 -4.68
CA PHE A 522 19.79 -17.38 -4.46
C PHE A 522 18.81 -17.14 -5.62
N GLN A 523 18.68 -15.90 -6.07
CA GLN A 523 17.81 -15.50 -7.17
C GLN A 523 18.22 -16.16 -8.50
N LEU A 524 19.53 -16.22 -8.81
CA LEU A 524 20.05 -16.97 -9.96
C LEU A 524 19.71 -18.47 -9.86
N SER A 525 19.81 -19.05 -8.66
CA SER A 525 19.48 -20.45 -8.44
C SER A 525 18.01 -20.76 -8.68
N ILE A 526 17.12 -19.86 -8.25
CA ILE A 526 15.68 -19.96 -8.51
C ILE A 526 15.40 -19.82 -10.00
N LEU A 527 15.96 -18.81 -10.66
CA LEU A 527 15.72 -18.58 -12.09
C LEU A 527 16.11 -19.79 -12.93
N LYS A 528 17.30 -20.34 -12.70
CA LYS A 528 17.76 -21.56 -13.35
C LYS A 528 16.80 -22.73 -13.09
N TYR A 529 16.44 -22.95 -11.82
CA TYR A 529 15.57 -24.05 -11.43
C TYR A 529 14.16 -23.94 -12.04
N VAL A 530 13.55 -22.75 -11.99
CA VAL A 530 12.24 -22.48 -12.58
C VAL A 530 12.30 -22.61 -14.11
N PHE A 531 13.36 -22.11 -14.74
CA PHE A 531 13.60 -22.27 -16.17
C PHE A 531 13.68 -23.74 -16.56
N GLU A 532 14.47 -24.56 -15.86
CA GLU A 532 14.61 -26.00 -16.12
C GLU A 532 13.27 -26.75 -15.97
N LEU A 533 12.53 -26.45 -14.89
CA LEU A 533 11.21 -27.04 -14.66
C LEU A 533 10.23 -26.72 -15.79
N ARG A 534 10.20 -25.46 -16.25
CA ARG A 534 9.26 -25.02 -17.29
C ARG A 534 9.67 -25.41 -18.69
N MET A 535 10.97 -25.41 -18.98
CA MET A 535 11.49 -25.86 -20.26
C MET A 535 11.09 -27.31 -20.55
N ALA A 536 11.04 -28.18 -19.53
CA ALA A 536 10.55 -29.55 -19.67
C ALA A 536 9.09 -29.62 -20.19
N LEU A 537 8.25 -28.65 -19.83
CA LEU A 537 6.87 -28.54 -20.31
C LEU A 537 6.80 -28.06 -21.77
N TRP A 538 7.74 -27.21 -22.20
CA TRP A 538 7.73 -26.60 -23.54
C TRP A 538 8.46 -27.39 -24.61
N ILE A 539 9.32 -28.34 -24.26
CA ILE A 539 9.99 -29.21 -25.26
C ILE A 539 8.94 -29.97 -26.12
N GLY A 540 7.70 -30.11 -25.66
CA GLY A 540 6.58 -30.63 -26.45
C GLY A 540 5.85 -29.62 -27.34
N ALA A 541 6.05 -28.31 -27.15
CA ALA A 541 5.34 -27.26 -27.87
C ALA A 541 5.95 -27.00 -29.27
N PRO A 542 5.14 -26.93 -30.35
CA PRO A 542 5.65 -26.71 -31.71
C PRO A 542 6.46 -25.41 -31.91
N SER A 543 6.18 -24.39 -31.09
CA SER A 543 6.86 -23.09 -31.10
C SER A 543 8.29 -23.15 -30.55
N PHE A 544 8.66 -24.21 -29.82
CA PHE A 544 9.97 -24.36 -29.17
C PHE A 544 10.93 -25.29 -29.91
N ARG A 545 10.73 -25.44 -31.23
CA ARG A 545 11.64 -26.26 -32.03
C ARG A 545 13.04 -25.61 -32.05
N PRO A 546 14.11 -26.36 -31.74
CA PRO A 546 15.50 -25.87 -31.78
C PRO A 546 15.95 -25.28 -33.12
N ASN A 547 15.18 -25.48 -34.18
CA ASN A 547 15.45 -25.00 -35.53
C ASN A 547 14.81 -23.65 -35.85
N SER A 548 14.21 -22.96 -34.87
CA SER A 548 13.77 -21.58 -35.09
C SER A 548 14.97 -20.71 -35.45
N THR A 549 14.87 -19.95 -36.54
CA THR A 549 15.88 -18.96 -36.93
C THR A 549 15.87 -17.73 -36.02
N VAL A 550 14.82 -17.57 -35.22
CA VAL A 550 14.62 -16.41 -34.36
C VAL A 550 15.42 -16.59 -33.08
N LYS A 551 16.31 -15.64 -32.81
CA LYS A 551 17.01 -15.51 -31.53
C LYS A 551 16.00 -15.00 -30.51
N LEU A 552 15.74 -15.80 -29.47
CA LEU A 552 14.75 -15.50 -28.45
C LEU A 552 15.41 -15.25 -27.10
N VAL A 553 14.90 -14.23 -26.40
CA VAL A 553 15.20 -14.00 -24.98
C VAL A 553 14.00 -14.48 -24.18
N HIS A 554 14.25 -15.36 -23.22
CA HIS A 554 13.22 -15.79 -22.29
C HIS A 554 13.26 -14.88 -21.06
N THR A 555 12.20 -14.10 -20.86
CA THR A 555 12.05 -13.27 -19.67
C THR A 555 11.23 -14.02 -18.63
N LEU A 556 11.80 -14.18 -17.42
CA LEU A 556 11.15 -14.70 -16.23
C LEU A 556 10.84 -13.56 -15.26
N ASP A 557 9.60 -13.07 -15.26
CA ASP A 557 9.15 -12.07 -14.30
C ASP A 557 8.60 -12.77 -13.06
N LEU A 558 9.44 -12.98 -12.04
CA LEU A 558 9.01 -13.60 -10.78
C LEU A 558 8.17 -12.66 -9.90
N VAL A 559 7.87 -11.46 -10.38
CA VAL A 559 6.89 -10.55 -9.78
C VAL A 559 5.48 -10.78 -10.37
N ASP A 560 5.39 -11.19 -11.64
CA ASP A 560 4.11 -11.50 -12.29
C ASP A 560 3.65 -12.91 -11.90
N SER A 561 2.56 -12.99 -11.14
CA SER A 561 2.01 -14.26 -10.67
C SER A 561 1.17 -14.98 -11.72
N ASP A 562 0.65 -14.25 -12.72
CA ASP A 562 -0.32 -14.76 -13.70
C ASP A 562 0.41 -15.42 -14.86
N ASP A 563 1.38 -14.71 -15.43
CA ASP A 563 2.27 -15.26 -16.44
C ASP A 563 3.71 -14.80 -16.22
N PRO A 564 4.49 -15.58 -15.45
CA PRO A 564 5.87 -15.20 -15.17
C PRO A 564 6.78 -15.40 -16.40
N ASN A 565 6.29 -15.89 -17.55
CA ASN A 565 7.14 -16.18 -18.72
C ASN A 565 6.72 -15.34 -19.91
N THR A 566 7.67 -14.63 -20.49
CA THR A 566 7.49 -14.00 -21.79
C THR A 566 8.65 -14.34 -22.71
N PHE A 567 8.37 -14.42 -24.00
CA PHE A 567 9.37 -14.59 -25.03
C PHE A 567 9.33 -13.38 -25.94
N GLU A 568 10.48 -12.78 -26.18
CA GLU A 568 10.63 -11.68 -27.12
C GLU A 568 11.83 -11.95 -28.02
N SER A 569 11.83 -11.35 -29.21
CA SER A 569 12.99 -11.45 -30.09
C SER A 569 14.19 -10.74 -29.45
N LEU A 570 15.41 -11.16 -29.81
CA LEU A 570 16.62 -10.50 -29.32
C LEU A 570 16.61 -9.00 -29.69
N ASP A 571 16.18 -8.64 -30.88
CA ASP A 571 16.18 -7.24 -31.34
C ASP A 571 15.21 -6.36 -30.52
N GLU A 572 14.01 -6.87 -30.22
CA GLU A 572 13.05 -6.20 -29.33
C GLU A 572 13.60 -6.05 -27.91
N PHE A 573 14.18 -7.13 -27.36
CA PHE A 573 14.81 -7.11 -26.05
C PHE A 573 15.93 -6.07 -25.98
N LEU A 574 16.81 -6.04 -26.99
CA LEU A 574 17.92 -5.09 -27.06
C LEU A 574 17.41 -3.66 -27.16
N THR A 575 16.46 -3.39 -28.06
CA THR A 575 15.86 -2.05 -28.22
C THR A 575 15.35 -1.50 -26.89
N ARG A 576 14.70 -2.36 -26.09
CA ARG A 576 14.15 -2.00 -24.78
C ARG A 576 15.22 -1.90 -23.69
N THR A 577 16.18 -2.81 -23.66
CA THR A 577 17.09 -3.00 -22.51
C THR A 577 18.36 -2.18 -22.63
N VAL A 578 18.87 -1.97 -23.84
CA VAL A 578 20.11 -1.22 -24.10
C VAL A 578 20.14 0.16 -23.41
N PRO A 579 19.09 0.98 -23.47
CA PRO A 579 19.06 2.28 -22.79
C PRO A 579 19.14 2.19 -21.26
N MET A 580 18.81 1.04 -20.68
CA MET A 580 18.79 0.79 -19.23
C MET A 580 20.15 0.32 -18.70
N ILE A 581 21.07 -0.07 -19.59
CA ILE A 581 22.40 -0.55 -19.21
C ILE A 581 23.34 0.63 -18.98
N ALA A 582 23.90 0.70 -17.77
CA ALA A 582 24.87 1.73 -17.44
C ALA A 582 26.08 1.69 -18.40
N PRO A 583 26.60 2.85 -18.87
CA PRO A 583 27.69 2.88 -19.84
C PRO A 583 28.93 2.08 -19.43
N TYR A 584 29.25 2.05 -18.13
CA TYR A 584 30.41 1.31 -17.62
C TYR A 584 30.19 -0.21 -17.55
N THR A 585 28.95 -0.73 -17.52
CA THR A 585 28.67 -2.17 -17.63
C THR A 585 28.31 -2.58 -19.06
N ARG A 586 28.23 -1.62 -19.99
CA ARG A 586 27.88 -1.87 -21.39
C ARG A 586 28.78 -2.87 -22.10
N PRO A 587 30.12 -2.81 -21.98
CA PRO A 587 31.00 -3.80 -22.62
C PRO A 587 30.72 -5.23 -22.16
N ARG A 588 30.34 -5.39 -20.88
CA ARG A 588 29.96 -6.67 -20.30
C ARG A 588 28.63 -7.16 -20.87
N PHE A 589 27.63 -6.28 -20.96
CA PHE A 589 26.35 -6.61 -21.60
C PHE A 589 26.55 -7.06 -23.06
N ASP A 590 27.26 -6.26 -23.86
CA ASP A 590 27.49 -6.55 -25.28
C ASP A 590 28.23 -7.88 -25.48
N GLU A 591 29.17 -8.23 -24.60
CA GLU A 591 29.89 -9.51 -24.64
C GLU A 591 28.96 -10.72 -24.37
N ILE A 592 27.98 -10.59 -23.47
CA ILE A 592 26.96 -11.63 -23.25
C ILE A 592 26.15 -11.86 -24.52
N ILE A 593 25.68 -10.77 -25.13
CA ILE A 593 24.89 -10.82 -26.37
C ILE A 593 25.71 -11.45 -27.49
N ARG A 594 26.95 -10.98 -27.70
CA ARG A 594 27.85 -11.51 -28.73
C ARG A 594 28.09 -13.01 -28.57
N ARG A 595 28.27 -13.51 -27.33
CA ARG A 595 28.43 -14.95 -27.07
C ARG A 595 27.17 -15.74 -27.37
N TYR A 596 26.01 -15.22 -26.96
CA TYR A 596 24.73 -15.83 -27.29
C TYR A 596 24.53 -15.94 -28.80
N GLU A 597 24.79 -14.87 -29.56
CA GLU A 597 24.68 -14.86 -31.01
C GLU A 597 25.65 -15.83 -31.69
N ALA A 598 26.91 -15.84 -31.26
CA ALA A 598 27.93 -16.75 -31.79
C ALA A 598 27.56 -18.21 -31.53
N ALA A 599 27.09 -18.53 -30.32
CA ALA A 599 26.64 -19.88 -29.98
C ALA A 599 25.41 -20.27 -30.80
N HIS A 600 24.43 -19.38 -30.96
CA HIS A 600 23.24 -19.64 -31.77
C HIS A 600 23.57 -19.89 -33.25
N ALA A 601 24.53 -19.15 -33.81
CA ALA A 601 25.03 -19.38 -35.16
C ALA A 601 25.71 -20.76 -35.29
N ALA A 602 26.51 -21.15 -34.30
CA ALA A 602 27.16 -22.47 -34.26
C ALA A 602 26.16 -23.62 -34.12
N THR A 603 25.12 -23.47 -33.28
CA THR A 603 24.00 -24.42 -33.15
C THR A 603 23.32 -24.68 -34.49
N ARG A 604 23.03 -23.62 -35.25
CA ARG A 604 22.41 -23.73 -36.57
C ARG A 604 23.29 -24.52 -37.55
N TYR A 605 24.57 -24.17 -37.61
CA TYR A 605 25.54 -24.89 -38.44
C TYR A 605 25.64 -26.37 -38.04
N ALA A 606 25.69 -26.68 -36.74
CA ALA A 606 25.73 -28.06 -36.26
C ALA A 606 24.45 -28.84 -36.60
N ALA A 607 23.27 -28.22 -36.48
CA ALA A 607 21.99 -28.83 -36.85
C ALA A 607 21.92 -29.18 -38.35
N GLU A 608 22.45 -28.30 -39.21
CA GLU A 608 22.54 -28.53 -40.66
C GLU A 608 23.56 -29.64 -41.01
N ASN A 609 24.63 -29.79 -40.20
CA ASN A 609 25.73 -30.73 -40.45
C ASN A 609 25.71 -32.01 -39.57
N LYS A 610 24.61 -32.29 -38.86
CA LYS A 610 24.49 -33.42 -37.90
C LYS A 610 25.58 -33.43 -36.80
N GLY A 611 26.13 -32.26 -36.47
CA GLY A 611 27.08 -32.09 -35.37
C GLY A 611 26.38 -32.09 -34.00
N GLU A 612 27.16 -32.24 -32.94
CA GLU A 612 26.65 -32.08 -31.57
C GLU A 612 26.22 -30.63 -31.35
N VAL A 613 24.91 -30.43 -31.16
CA VAL A 613 24.34 -29.11 -30.91
C VAL A 613 24.55 -28.75 -29.45
N ARG A 614 25.44 -27.80 -29.18
CA ARG A 614 25.47 -27.13 -27.87
C ARG A 614 24.35 -26.11 -27.81
N LEU A 615 23.46 -26.30 -26.85
CA LEU A 615 22.33 -25.42 -26.64
C LEU A 615 22.73 -24.26 -25.72
N VAL A 616 22.63 -23.03 -26.22
CA VAL A 616 22.79 -21.82 -25.40
C VAL A 616 21.46 -21.09 -25.33
N ARG A 617 21.15 -20.52 -24.16
CA ARG A 617 19.91 -19.81 -23.87
C ARG A 617 20.21 -18.48 -23.20
N LEU A 618 19.49 -17.44 -23.61
CA LEU A 618 19.52 -16.15 -22.96
C LEU A 618 18.25 -15.98 -22.13
N LEU A 619 18.45 -15.81 -20.82
CA LEU A 619 17.38 -15.68 -19.83
C LEU A 619 17.48 -14.31 -19.16
N ASN A 620 16.36 -13.58 -19.05
CA ASN A 620 16.27 -12.33 -18.31
C ASN A 620 15.32 -12.50 -17.12
N GLY A 621 15.84 -12.56 -15.91
CA GLY A 621 15.03 -12.62 -14.70
C GLY A 621 14.69 -11.24 -14.14
N ILE A 622 13.47 -11.04 -13.64
CA ILE A 622 13.02 -9.78 -13.04
C ILE A 622 12.58 -10.03 -11.59
N PHE A 623 13.06 -9.18 -10.68
CA PHE A 623 12.71 -9.17 -9.26
C PHE A 623 12.42 -7.75 -8.78
N MET A 624 11.52 -7.59 -7.82
CA MET A 624 11.27 -6.28 -7.20
C MET A 624 12.17 -6.04 -6.00
N HIS A 625 12.67 -4.82 -5.85
CA HIS A 625 13.39 -4.32 -4.68
C HIS A 625 12.86 -2.93 -4.28
N GLY A 626 11.68 -2.92 -3.66
CA GLY A 626 10.93 -1.69 -3.44
C GLY A 626 10.48 -1.09 -4.78
N SER A 627 10.84 0.17 -5.01
CA SER A 627 10.56 0.90 -6.26
C SER A 627 11.48 0.56 -7.45
N LEU A 628 12.39 -0.39 -7.28
CA LEU A 628 13.37 -0.78 -8.30
C LEU A 628 13.10 -2.19 -8.80
N ASP A 629 13.21 -2.42 -10.11
CA ASP A 629 13.34 -3.77 -10.65
C ASP A 629 14.82 -4.14 -10.73
N VAL A 630 15.17 -5.25 -10.10
CA VAL A 630 16.45 -5.93 -10.25
C VAL A 630 16.31 -6.91 -11.40
N ASN A 631 17.01 -6.61 -12.50
CA ASN A 631 17.03 -7.47 -13.67
C ASN A 631 18.32 -8.29 -13.70
N MET A 632 18.22 -9.53 -14.15
CA MET A 632 19.33 -10.47 -14.29
C MET A 632 19.37 -11.05 -15.68
N LEU A 633 20.32 -10.60 -16.50
CA LEU A 633 20.61 -11.25 -17.77
C LEU A 633 21.55 -12.43 -17.51
N ILE A 634 21.17 -13.63 -17.96
CA ILE A 634 21.86 -14.89 -17.68
C ILE A 634 22.09 -15.61 -19.00
N LEU A 635 23.34 -16.04 -19.21
CA LEU A 635 23.70 -16.93 -20.30
C LEU A 635 23.78 -18.36 -19.75
N LEU A 636 22.86 -19.20 -20.18
CA LEU A 636 22.81 -20.62 -19.81
C LEU A 636 23.38 -21.46 -20.95
N HIS A 637 24.16 -22.47 -20.61
CA HIS A 637 24.67 -23.44 -21.57
C HIS A 637 24.36 -24.87 -21.11
N GLU A 638 24.10 -25.76 -22.06
CA GLU A 638 23.90 -27.17 -21.79
C GLU A 638 25.24 -27.87 -21.57
N VAL A 639 25.34 -28.62 -20.47
CA VAL A 639 26.49 -29.46 -20.18
C VAL A 639 26.33 -30.74 -20.98
N SER A 640 27.25 -30.98 -21.91
CA SER A 640 27.35 -32.26 -22.60
C SER A 640 27.63 -33.35 -21.57
N SER A 641 26.58 -34.09 -21.18
CA SER A 641 26.67 -35.26 -20.30
C SER A 641 27.52 -36.31 -21.02
N GLY A 642 28.83 -36.22 -20.84
CA GLY A 642 29.80 -36.92 -21.69
C GLY A 642 29.60 -38.43 -21.63
N SER A 643 29.03 -39.01 -22.68
CA SER A 643 28.88 -40.43 -23.08
C SER A 643 28.68 -41.54 -22.02
N ALA A 644 28.60 -41.23 -20.72
CA ALA A 644 28.43 -42.17 -19.64
C ALA A 644 27.04 -42.77 -19.79
N THR A 645 27.01 -43.93 -20.47
CA THR A 645 25.86 -44.72 -20.89
C THR A 645 24.56 -44.25 -20.27
N ARG A 646 23.85 -43.39 -21.00
CA ARG A 646 22.45 -43.03 -20.75
C ARG A 646 21.62 -44.30 -20.97
N LYS A 647 21.74 -45.28 -20.05
CA LYS A 647 20.91 -46.49 -20.03
C LYS A 647 19.48 -45.99 -20.13
N SER A 648 18.82 -46.36 -21.22
CA SER A 648 17.43 -46.08 -21.56
C SER A 648 16.55 -46.03 -20.31
N ARG A 649 16.47 -44.86 -19.67
CA ARG A 649 15.46 -44.59 -18.65
C ARG A 649 14.19 -44.39 -19.46
N ASN A 650 13.31 -45.38 -19.40
CA ASN A 650 11.96 -45.29 -19.93
C ASN A 650 11.41 -43.92 -19.57
N LYS A 651 11.08 -43.10 -20.57
CA LYS A 651 10.48 -41.78 -20.37
C LYS A 651 9.28 -41.97 -19.45
N PRO A 652 9.30 -41.47 -18.21
CA PRO A 652 8.12 -41.56 -17.35
C PRO A 652 6.98 -40.81 -18.05
N LYS A 653 5.79 -41.42 -18.10
CA LYS A 653 4.59 -40.72 -18.54
C LYS A 653 4.42 -39.50 -17.66
N PHE A 654 4.33 -38.33 -18.28
CA PHE A 654 4.12 -37.06 -17.61
C PHE A 654 2.76 -37.10 -16.89
N ASP A 655 2.79 -37.06 -15.57
CA ASP A 655 1.61 -36.94 -14.71
C ASP A 655 1.66 -35.54 -14.07
N PRO A 656 0.84 -34.58 -14.55
CA PRO A 656 0.84 -33.22 -14.02
C PRO A 656 0.40 -33.14 -12.54
N SER A 657 -0.15 -34.23 -11.98
CA SER A 657 -0.56 -34.29 -10.57
C SER A 657 0.53 -34.77 -9.60
N ARG A 658 1.66 -35.31 -10.12
CA ARG A 658 2.78 -35.74 -9.28
C ARG A 658 3.84 -34.65 -9.19
N PRO A 659 4.41 -34.39 -7.99
CA PRO A 659 5.59 -33.54 -7.86
C PRO A 659 6.66 -34.06 -8.83
N HIS A 660 7.14 -33.18 -9.71
CA HIS A 660 8.13 -33.53 -10.72
C HIS A 660 9.32 -34.24 -10.09
N ASP A 661 9.61 -35.47 -10.54
CA ASP A 661 10.83 -36.17 -10.15
C ASP A 661 12.03 -35.32 -10.56
N PRO A 662 12.82 -34.80 -9.60
CA PRO A 662 13.99 -33.95 -9.86
C PRO A 662 15.03 -34.60 -10.77
N SER A 663 14.93 -35.90 -11.06
CA SER A 663 15.88 -36.69 -11.85
C SER A 663 15.84 -36.43 -13.37
N THR A 664 14.89 -35.64 -13.89
CA THR A 664 14.72 -35.37 -15.34
C THR A 664 15.15 -33.98 -15.79
N LYS A 665 15.90 -33.23 -14.95
CA LYS A 665 16.33 -31.86 -15.26
C LYS A 665 17.30 -31.82 -16.43
N ALA A 666 17.19 -30.77 -17.25
CA ALA A 666 18.24 -30.43 -18.19
C ALA A 666 19.48 -30.00 -17.40
N ASP A 667 20.65 -30.57 -17.71
CA ASP A 667 21.91 -30.19 -17.09
C ASP A 667 22.38 -28.86 -17.70
N LEU A 668 21.73 -27.76 -17.30
CA LEU A 668 22.18 -26.42 -17.66
C LEU A 668 23.17 -25.91 -16.61
N GLU A 669 24.11 -25.10 -17.05
CA GLU A 669 25.04 -24.36 -16.20
C GLU A 669 25.02 -22.87 -16.55
N ILE A 670 25.24 -22.03 -15.55
CA ILE A 670 25.34 -20.58 -15.74
C ILE A 670 26.75 -20.26 -16.24
N GLU A 671 26.86 -19.81 -17.50
CA GLU A 671 28.14 -19.35 -18.04
C GLU A 671 28.51 -17.97 -17.49
N THR A 672 27.54 -17.07 -17.41
CA THR A 672 27.72 -15.74 -16.82
C THR A 672 26.37 -15.10 -16.50
N SER A 673 26.39 -14.05 -15.69
CA SER A 673 25.22 -13.23 -15.42
C SER A 673 25.60 -11.75 -15.28
N LEU A 674 24.67 -10.87 -15.60
CA LEU A 674 24.77 -9.43 -15.39
C LEU A 674 23.54 -8.96 -14.62
N VAL A 675 23.76 -8.24 -13.52
CA VAL A 675 22.71 -7.56 -12.76
C VAL A 675 22.65 -6.11 -13.20
N TYR A 676 21.44 -5.62 -13.48
CA TYR A 676 21.18 -4.21 -13.75
C TYR A 676 19.87 -3.79 -13.07
N PHE A 677 19.73 -2.50 -12.79
CA PHE A 677 18.59 -1.96 -12.07
C PHE A 677 17.78 -1.09 -13.02
N CYS A 678 16.46 -1.29 -13.02
CA CYS A 678 15.52 -0.38 -13.65
C CYS A 678 14.80 0.40 -12.55
N VAL A 679 14.70 1.71 -12.72
CA VAL A 679 13.77 2.50 -11.90
C VAL A 679 12.39 2.30 -12.49
N LEU A 680 11.46 1.72 -11.72
CA LEU A 680 10.07 1.82 -12.10
C LEU A 680 9.69 3.29 -12.01
N LEU A 681 9.33 3.89 -13.15
CA LEU A 681 8.39 4.99 -13.12
C LEU A 681 7.05 4.36 -12.72
N LEU A 682 6.81 4.24 -11.42
CA LEU A 682 5.46 4.12 -10.87
C LEU A 682 4.75 5.41 -11.25
N ILE A 683 4.22 5.45 -12.47
CA ILE A 683 3.17 6.40 -12.78
C ILE A 683 2.00 5.94 -11.93
N VAL A 684 1.64 6.78 -10.96
CA VAL A 684 0.47 6.66 -10.11
C VAL A 684 -0.75 6.79 -11.02
N ALA A 685 -1.01 5.78 -11.84
CA ALA A 685 -2.27 5.61 -12.54
C ALA A 685 -3.20 4.94 -11.54
N ASN A 686 -4.30 5.62 -11.21
CA ASN A 686 -5.36 5.22 -10.28
C ASN A 686 -6.10 3.92 -10.66
N ASP A 687 -5.56 3.11 -11.57
CA ASP A 687 -6.25 1.92 -12.05
C ASP A 687 -5.91 0.71 -11.17
N ILE A 688 -6.95 0.19 -10.53
CA ILE A 688 -6.92 -0.88 -9.53
C ILE A 688 -6.58 -2.25 -10.18
N SER A 689 -6.34 -2.29 -11.48
CA SER A 689 -6.00 -3.51 -12.18
C SER A 689 -4.59 -3.99 -11.80
N PRO A 690 -4.43 -5.23 -11.28
CA PRO A 690 -3.11 -5.84 -11.08
C PRO A 690 -2.37 -6.09 -12.41
N HIS A 691 -3.02 -5.85 -13.55
CA HIS A 691 -2.37 -5.91 -14.86
C HIS A 691 -1.49 -4.68 -15.08
N ARG A 692 -0.18 -4.90 -14.99
CA ARG A 692 0.87 -3.95 -15.36
C ARG A 692 0.70 -3.53 -16.82
N HIS A 693 0.02 -2.43 -17.09
CA HIS A 693 0.17 -1.73 -18.37
C HIS A 693 1.56 -1.07 -18.38
N ARG A 694 2.52 -1.74 -19.04
CA ARG A 694 3.85 -1.18 -19.26
C ARG A 694 3.72 0.15 -20.00
N TYR A 695 4.36 1.18 -19.47
CA TYR A 695 4.38 2.53 -20.00
C TYR A 695 4.71 2.57 -21.50
N GLN A 696 3.78 3.07 -22.31
CA GLN A 696 3.99 3.40 -23.71
C GLN A 696 4.08 4.93 -23.85
N GLY A 697 5.20 5.52 -23.44
CA GLY A 697 5.61 6.90 -23.79
C GLY A 697 4.79 8.06 -23.20
N GLY A 698 5.44 8.92 -22.44
CA GLY A 698 4.90 10.20 -21.94
C GLY A 698 6.03 11.20 -21.65
N SER A 699 5.69 12.46 -21.37
CA SER A 699 6.61 13.60 -21.47
C SER A 699 7.74 13.65 -20.42
N ASP A 700 8.96 13.95 -20.86
CA ASP A 700 10.22 14.04 -20.09
C ASP A 700 10.19 14.92 -18.83
N ALA A 701 9.38 15.97 -18.79
CA ALA A 701 9.38 16.93 -17.68
C ALA A 701 8.87 16.33 -16.36
N HIS A 702 7.93 15.39 -16.43
CA HIS A 702 7.38 14.73 -15.24
C HIS A 702 8.36 13.67 -14.70
N MET A 703 9.06 12.98 -15.61
CA MET A 703 10.12 12.02 -15.28
C MET A 703 11.24 12.69 -14.47
N LYS A 704 11.64 13.90 -14.86
CA LYS A 704 12.71 14.63 -14.17
C LYS A 704 12.42 14.94 -12.71
N LYS A 705 11.23 15.47 -12.45
CA LYS A 705 10.82 15.85 -11.11
C LYS A 705 10.75 14.64 -10.16
N ASN A 706 10.29 13.48 -10.63
CA ASN A 706 10.20 12.27 -9.80
C ASN A 706 11.58 11.68 -9.48
N LEU A 707 12.53 11.73 -10.43
CA LEU A 707 13.91 11.29 -10.19
C LEU A 707 14.67 12.24 -9.24
N GLU A 708 14.41 13.54 -9.32
CA GLU A 708 14.95 14.53 -8.38
C GLU A 708 14.43 14.31 -6.95
N ILE A 709 13.16 13.92 -6.77
CA ILE A 709 12.60 13.61 -5.43
C ILE A 709 13.21 12.31 -4.87
N LEU A 710 13.38 11.28 -5.70
CA LEU A 710 13.92 9.98 -5.25
C LEU A 710 15.40 10.05 -4.84
N TRP A 711 16.19 10.95 -5.43
CA TRP A 711 17.63 11.06 -5.19
C TRP A 711 18.09 12.37 -4.52
N GLY A 712 17.19 13.35 -4.33
CA GLY A 712 17.46 14.66 -3.75
C GLY A 712 18.39 15.56 -4.60
N ASP A 713 18.85 16.68 -4.02
CA ASP A 713 19.84 17.61 -4.63
C ASP A 713 21.22 16.97 -4.92
N LYS A 714 21.39 15.68 -4.59
CA LYS A 714 22.61 14.91 -4.81
C LYS A 714 22.56 14.08 -6.10
N LEU A 715 21.78 14.50 -7.11
CA LEU A 715 21.99 13.99 -8.46
C LEU A 715 23.42 14.36 -8.90
N PRO A 716 24.31 13.40 -9.21
CA PRO A 716 25.60 13.74 -9.80
C PRO A 716 25.37 14.47 -11.12
N SER A 717 26.17 15.49 -11.39
CA SER A 717 26.26 16.18 -12.70
C SER A 717 26.61 15.24 -13.87
N ALA A 718 26.79 13.93 -13.61
CA ALA A 718 27.06 12.86 -14.56
C ALA A 718 25.82 12.05 -15.01
N VAL A 719 24.60 12.42 -14.60
CA VAL A 719 23.34 11.85 -15.14
C VAL A 719 22.60 12.73 -16.19
N PRO A 720 23.25 13.51 -17.09
CA PRO A 720 22.55 14.16 -18.20
C PRO A 720 21.95 13.19 -19.24
N HIS A 721 22.40 11.93 -19.28
CA HIS A 721 22.10 11.01 -20.38
C HIS A 721 20.79 10.23 -20.28
N LEU A 722 19.99 10.42 -19.21
CA LEU A 722 18.62 9.91 -19.14
C LEU A 722 17.59 10.84 -19.83
N TYR A 723 17.99 12.03 -20.30
CA TYR A 723 17.14 13.01 -20.99
C TYR A 723 17.50 13.18 -22.47
N GLY A 724 17.70 12.08 -23.17
CA GLY A 724 18.36 12.08 -24.47
C GLY A 724 17.62 11.41 -25.61
N TRP A 725 16.29 11.56 -25.75
CA TRP A 725 15.61 11.26 -27.02
C TRP A 725 14.60 12.35 -27.40
N ARG A 726 14.88 12.97 -28.56
CA ARG A 726 13.91 13.70 -29.39
C ARG A 726 13.03 12.72 -30.15
#